data_AF-A0AA49GJG7-F1
#
_entry.id   AF-A0AA49GJG7-F1
#
_cell.length_a   1.000
_cell.length_b   1.000
_cell.length_c   1.000
_cell.angle_alpha   90.00
_cell.angle_beta   90.00
_cell.angle_gamma   90.00
#
_symmetry.space_group_name_H-M   'P 1'
#
loop_
_entity.id
_entity.type
_entity.pdbx_description
1 polymer ?
#
loop_
_entity_poly.entity_id
_entity_poly.type
_entity_poly.pdbx_seq_one_letter_code
_entity_poly.pdbx_strand_id
1 'polypeptide(L)'
;MSLLIRGIFVISLFSNTLWGGTLNDEHFTIVEKNHKKGLFDENGKVIIPVAYEDLGWSYGLPQVFHKVIGYREGSLWGLIGIKNKKVCEPRYLTLVPFEDKLIIAAAHTDEKVSKIRYGLINTQGERELSFRYYSLTRHHTQLIASIIRNNKPTYGVIDQDGEAIIGFDHRKVVSLAKERYGVYDFQGKVSLFSNEGAALTEFKYDSISTFQHHLAVIYQEGKQGVIHENGVEMVAPQYRRIKIDGPGVVSALPFNTWHVYTAENEWVRDYTFESMKPVGINLYQITLGEVKTFVNQDGEPVIPSKWAVQRLEGEFAVLSEGNKYGVLRSKHNDGEAHRVILPVEYDSLLIDGKYILAGKKTRANAVGYAWSLFNEDGLSLTSFTYQAMMPQSEGRFLVQRKGHWGYLDTTGIEAISCQFLHAAPFSSGVASVDFIDGQGVIDLQGNWKIKPFNYKGARLQLQRIHDDLYIFKTDPHRYESTKYGLINSQGEEIYATHNVLVHNGHSLWEHNDEGKYGLISYAGQRMLETRYDTISALQEDQIYVFSRDGKSGILDHQGSMLVDVDNNFQELHAMSDEFLGVKINNKFGFVDILGRLRIANRYDSITHFEDNMAAVKLLGRWGYIDKSEHLIVQPHYEKATPFQGKLAVVMQNNLYGMVNRKGQTVIPLDFRRIAPAEMNRFKVYQEREVQGEIVSQVGLVSDSGKMLIYPKYDALKDLGNGYVIVQRGENYGVLTTSGRSTIPLKHDRIVYDTYNDVYLALEEPTWQTLELTSGVGK
;
A
#
# COMPACT_ATOMS: atom_id res chain seq x y z
N MET A 1 24.89 -20.73 19.64
CA MET A 1 26.29 -20.27 19.76
C MET A 1 26.56 -19.41 18.52
N SER A 2 26.87 -18.12 18.53
CA SER A 2 27.22 -17.14 19.58
C SER A 2 26.88 -15.71 19.08
N LEU A 3 26.41 -14.86 20.01
CA LEU A 3 26.27 -13.38 20.10
C LEU A 3 26.65 -12.51 18.87
N LEU A 4 25.81 -11.66 18.26
CA LEU A 4 25.04 -10.47 18.72
C LEU A 4 25.87 -9.37 19.42
N ILE A 5 26.36 -8.38 18.64
CA ILE A 5 26.53 -6.98 19.06
C ILE A 5 26.05 -6.08 17.91
N ARG A 6 24.84 -5.52 18.04
CA ARG A 6 24.33 -4.41 17.23
C ARG A 6 24.79 -3.10 17.88
N GLY A 7 25.75 -2.42 17.26
CA GLY A 7 26.08 -1.03 17.57
C GLY A 7 25.11 -0.10 16.83
N ILE A 8 24.30 0.63 17.59
CA ILE A 8 23.41 1.69 17.10
C ILE A 8 24.30 2.90 16.78
N PHE A 9 24.55 3.18 15.50
CA PHE A 9 25.03 4.49 15.05
C PHE A 9 23.81 5.42 14.93
N VAL A 10 23.62 6.31 15.91
CA VAL A 10 22.79 7.51 15.71
C VAL A 10 23.68 8.55 15.05
N ILE A 11 23.57 8.69 13.73
CA ILE A 11 24.03 9.88 13.03
C ILE A 11 22.93 10.93 13.24
N SER A 12 23.11 11.80 14.24
CA SER A 12 22.34 13.04 14.30
C SER A 12 22.92 14.00 13.27
N LEU A 13 22.17 14.25 12.20
CA LEU A 13 22.35 15.37 11.29
C LEU A 13 22.36 16.67 12.11
N PHE A 14 23.54 17.24 12.33
CA PHE A 14 23.64 18.61 12.83
C PHE A 14 23.65 19.54 11.61
N SER A 15 22.64 20.41 11.56
CA SER A 15 22.63 21.59 10.73
C SER A 15 23.83 22.47 11.07
N ASN A 16 24.54 22.94 10.03
CA ASN A 16 25.57 23.96 10.11
C ASN A 16 24.96 25.27 10.62
N THR A 17 24.91 25.44 11.93
CA THR A 17 24.54 26.70 12.58
C THR A 17 25.79 27.23 13.27
N LEU A 18 26.42 28.18 12.58
CA LEU A 18 27.40 29.17 13.02
C LEU A 18 27.95 29.00 14.46
N TRP A 19 29.14 28.41 14.55
CA TRP A 19 30.02 28.48 15.72
C TRP A 19 30.57 29.91 15.86
N GLY A 20 29.73 30.84 16.30
CA GLY A 20 30.10 32.20 16.66
C GLY A 20 30.48 32.29 18.12
N GLY A 21 31.72 31.94 18.44
CA GLY A 21 32.30 32.10 19.77
C GLY A 21 33.80 32.01 19.67
N THR A 22 34.47 33.16 19.77
CA THR A 22 35.92 33.34 19.70
C THR A 22 36.61 32.49 20.78
N LEU A 23 37.14 31.33 20.37
CA LEU A 23 38.02 30.47 21.17
C LEU A 23 39.45 30.68 20.67
N ASN A 24 40.14 31.68 21.23
CA ASN A 24 41.59 31.99 21.27
C ASN A 24 42.45 31.78 20.00
N ASP A 25 43.14 32.83 19.52
CA ASP A 25 44.49 33.29 19.92
C ASP A 25 45.58 32.23 19.66
N GLU A 26 46.40 32.51 18.64
CA GLU A 26 47.56 31.78 18.09
C GLU A 26 47.28 30.92 16.83
N HIS A 27 47.80 31.37 15.68
CA HIS A 27 47.73 30.68 14.38
C HIS A 27 48.70 29.49 14.33
N PHE A 28 48.23 28.31 14.73
CA PHE A 28 48.96 27.05 14.54
C PHE A 28 48.42 26.25 13.36
N THR A 29 49.31 25.51 12.69
CA THR A 29 48.97 24.60 11.59
C THR A 29 49.31 23.16 11.99
N ILE A 30 48.37 22.24 11.77
CA ILE A 30 48.65 20.81 11.90
C ILE A 30 49.20 20.28 10.57
N VAL A 31 50.36 19.64 10.64
CA VAL A 31 51.01 19.00 9.48
C VAL A 31 50.96 17.49 9.67
N GLU A 32 50.51 16.77 8.64
CA GLU A 32 50.48 15.31 8.62
C GLU A 32 51.57 14.77 7.70
N LYS A 33 52.35 13.79 8.20
CA LYS A 33 53.35 13.05 7.43
C LYS A 33 53.36 11.59 7.89
N ASN A 34 53.28 10.65 6.94
CA ASN A 34 53.26 9.20 7.22
C ASN A 34 52.20 8.78 8.26
N HIS A 35 50.97 9.33 8.16
CA HIS A 35 49.86 9.09 9.10
C HIS A 35 50.12 9.51 10.56
N LYS A 36 51.12 10.36 10.78
CA LYS A 36 51.36 11.02 12.06
C LYS A 36 51.19 12.53 11.90
N LYS A 37 50.73 13.19 12.95
CA LYS A 37 50.45 14.63 13.00
C LYS A 37 51.40 15.33 13.97
N GLY A 38 51.77 16.56 13.62
CA GLY A 38 52.52 17.50 14.45
C GLY A 38 51.91 18.90 14.36
N LEU A 39 52.27 19.78 15.30
CA LEU A 39 51.79 21.16 15.38
C LEU A 39 52.93 22.13 15.05
N PHE A 40 52.66 23.11 14.20
CA PHE A 40 53.62 24.10 13.72
C PHE A 40 53.07 25.51 13.94
N ASP A 41 53.93 26.48 14.21
CA ASP A 41 53.51 27.89 14.21
C ASP A 41 53.37 28.44 12.78
N GLU A 42 52.88 29.67 12.66
CA GLU A 42 52.68 30.40 11.41
C GLU A 42 53.96 30.55 10.55
N ASN A 43 55.15 30.43 11.16
CA ASN A 43 56.45 30.53 10.48
C ASN A 43 57.02 29.15 10.11
N GLY A 44 56.26 28.08 10.32
CA GLY A 44 56.67 26.71 10.01
C GLY A 44 57.67 26.11 11.02
N LYS A 45 57.82 26.70 12.21
CA LYS A 45 58.62 26.12 13.28
C LYS A 45 57.83 25.00 13.95
N VAL A 46 58.51 23.88 14.22
CA VAL A 46 57.92 22.73 14.92
C VAL A 46 57.63 23.11 16.38
N ILE A 47 56.36 23.06 16.76
CA ILE A 47 55.89 23.26 18.13
C ILE A 47 55.67 21.91 18.82
N ILE A 48 55.05 20.96 18.10
CA ILE A 48 54.90 19.56 18.51
C ILE A 48 55.40 18.69 17.34
N PRO A 49 56.36 17.77 17.56
CA PRO A 49 56.91 16.94 16.49
C PRO A 49 55.84 16.03 15.88
N VAL A 50 56.04 15.66 14.62
CA VAL A 50 55.13 14.78 13.88
C VAL A 50 55.26 13.34 14.38
N ALA A 51 54.53 13.01 15.45
CA ALA A 51 54.66 11.75 16.19
C ALA A 51 53.33 11.11 16.60
N TYR A 52 52.22 11.84 16.54
CA TYR A 52 50.93 11.42 17.11
C TYR A 52 49.96 10.93 16.05
N GLU A 53 49.08 9.98 16.37
CA GLU A 53 48.09 9.47 15.40
C GLU A 53 47.02 10.51 15.09
N ASP A 54 46.74 11.39 16.05
CA ASP A 54 45.92 12.57 15.82
C ASP A 54 46.32 13.69 16.78
N LEU A 55 46.02 14.92 16.38
CA LEU A 55 46.15 16.13 17.17
C LEU A 55 44.92 17.00 16.94
N GLY A 56 44.27 17.43 18.01
CA GLY A 56 43.00 18.17 17.96
C GLY A 56 42.02 17.70 19.04
N TRP A 57 40.73 17.86 18.78
CA TRP A 57 39.67 17.40 19.67
C TRP A 57 38.93 16.21 19.08
N SER A 58 38.22 15.44 19.92
CA SER A 58 37.60 14.18 19.49
C SER A 58 36.51 14.31 18.42
N TYR A 59 36.07 15.54 18.14
CA TYR A 59 35.10 15.87 17.09
C TYR A 59 35.74 16.48 15.83
N GLY A 60 37.08 16.47 15.74
CA GLY A 60 37.82 16.76 14.51
C GLY A 60 38.29 18.19 14.29
N LEU A 61 38.07 19.12 15.23
CA LEU A 61 38.63 20.48 15.13
C LEU A 61 40.08 20.53 15.66
N PRO A 62 41.06 20.97 14.86
CA PRO A 62 42.47 21.03 15.24
C PRO A 62 42.88 22.37 15.87
N GLN A 63 42.18 22.81 16.92
CA GLN A 63 42.44 24.12 17.54
C GLN A 63 43.17 23.97 18.89
N VAL A 64 44.15 24.83 19.16
CA VAL A 64 44.76 24.94 20.49
C VAL A 64 43.76 25.64 21.42
N PHE A 65 43.54 25.07 22.61
CA PHE A 65 42.65 25.61 23.62
C PHE A 65 43.47 25.93 24.87
N HIS A 66 43.61 27.22 25.21
CA HIS A 66 44.41 27.68 26.36
C HIS A 66 45.77 26.99 26.50
N LYS A 67 46.57 27.01 25.42
CA LYS A 67 47.94 26.47 25.34
C LYS A 67 48.05 24.93 25.42
N VAL A 68 46.93 24.21 25.34
CA VAL A 68 46.91 22.74 25.21
C VAL A 68 46.11 22.29 23.99
N ILE A 69 46.40 21.08 23.53
CA ILE A 69 45.65 20.40 22.48
C ILE A 69 45.55 18.92 22.83
N GLY A 70 44.47 18.27 22.40
CA GLY A 70 44.35 16.82 22.51
C GLY A 70 45.32 16.12 21.57
N TYR A 71 45.90 15.01 22.02
CA TYR A 71 46.65 14.10 21.17
C TYR A 71 46.11 12.68 21.32
N ARG A 72 46.18 11.88 20.25
CA ARG A 72 45.68 10.51 20.24
C ARG A 72 46.80 9.49 20.06
N GLU A 73 46.76 8.46 20.89
CA GLU A 73 47.56 7.24 20.75
C GLU A 73 46.61 6.04 20.93
N GLY A 74 46.44 5.21 19.91
CA GLY A 74 45.44 4.16 19.89
C GLY A 74 44.02 4.71 19.90
N SER A 75 43.16 4.18 20.76
CA SER A 75 41.76 4.60 20.89
C SER A 75 41.52 5.69 21.94
N LEU A 76 42.58 6.21 22.58
CA LEU A 76 42.48 7.14 23.70
C LEU A 76 43.16 8.48 23.41
N TRP A 77 42.57 9.53 23.98
CA TRP A 77 43.04 10.90 23.96
C TRP A 77 43.75 11.26 25.26
N GLY A 78 44.86 11.97 25.12
CA GLY A 78 45.59 12.67 26.18
C GLY A 78 45.68 14.17 25.86
N LEU A 79 46.31 14.94 26.75
CA LEU A 79 46.55 16.38 26.56
C LEU A 79 48.04 16.67 26.45
N ILE A 80 48.41 17.52 25.51
CA ILE A 80 49.78 18.01 25.34
C ILE A 80 49.78 19.53 25.26
N GLY A 81 50.74 20.15 25.94
CA GLY A 81 50.94 21.60 25.89
C GLY A 81 51.74 22.02 24.66
N ILE A 82 51.53 23.25 24.19
CA ILE A 82 52.29 23.87 23.08
C ILE A 82 53.80 24.07 23.37
N LYS A 83 54.28 23.68 24.56
CA LYS A 83 55.72 23.57 24.87
C LYS A 83 56.26 22.15 24.65
N ASN A 84 55.52 21.31 23.92
CA ASN A 84 55.81 19.90 23.69
C ASN A 84 55.97 19.08 24.99
N LYS A 85 55.17 19.41 26.01
CA LYS A 85 55.15 18.68 27.29
C LYS A 85 53.80 17.99 27.44
N LYS A 86 53.81 16.66 27.59
CA LYS A 86 52.60 15.89 27.91
C LYS A 86 52.01 16.41 29.22
N VAL A 87 50.74 16.81 29.16
CA VAL A 87 49.96 17.29 30.30
C VAL A 87 49.28 16.10 30.98
N CYS A 88 48.68 15.20 30.20
CA CYS A 88 48.22 13.91 30.72
C CYS A 88 48.36 12.81 29.66
N GLU A 89 48.71 11.60 30.11
CA GLU A 89 48.77 10.43 29.24
C GLU A 89 47.40 10.03 28.70
N PRO A 90 47.32 9.32 27.54
CA PRO A 90 46.07 8.97 26.89
C PRO A 90 45.22 8.08 27.78
N ARG A 91 44.05 8.58 28.18
CA ARG A 91 43.12 7.87 29.07
C ARG A 91 41.65 8.22 28.84
N TYR A 92 41.38 9.18 27.97
CA TYR A 92 40.03 9.67 27.71
C TYR A 92 39.54 9.16 26.36
N LEU A 93 38.30 8.72 26.28
CA LEU A 93 37.66 8.32 25.03
C LEU A 93 37.31 9.53 24.17
N THR A 94 36.96 10.65 24.82
CA THR A 94 36.62 11.91 24.16
C THR A 94 37.18 13.08 24.96
N LEU A 95 37.54 14.15 24.26
CA LEU A 95 37.95 15.44 24.81
C LEU A 95 37.30 16.54 23.99
N VAL A 96 36.50 17.38 24.66
CA VAL A 96 35.76 18.48 24.03
C VAL A 96 36.00 19.75 24.86
N PRO A 97 36.63 20.80 24.30
CA PRO A 97 36.82 22.05 25.01
C PRO A 97 35.49 22.65 25.49
N PHE A 98 35.50 23.11 26.73
CA PHE A 98 34.41 23.83 27.38
C PHE A 98 34.89 25.26 27.72
N GLU A 99 34.27 25.95 28.70
CA GLU A 99 34.62 27.32 29.08
C GLU A 99 35.72 27.37 30.15
N ASP A 100 36.36 28.54 30.33
CA ASP A 100 37.31 28.83 31.41
C ASP A 100 38.36 27.74 31.69
N LYS A 101 39.01 27.25 30.62
CA LYS A 101 40.04 26.18 30.66
C LYS A 101 39.53 24.79 31.05
N LEU A 102 38.22 24.58 31.04
CA LEU A 102 37.61 23.28 31.30
C LEU A 102 37.43 22.51 29.99
N ILE A 103 37.50 21.19 30.08
CA ILE A 103 37.39 20.26 28.97
C ILE A 103 36.46 19.13 29.42
N ILE A 104 35.38 18.90 28.67
CA ILE A 104 34.51 17.75 28.86
C ILE A 104 35.28 16.51 28.41
N ALA A 105 35.37 15.54 29.31
CA ALA A 105 36.13 14.32 29.10
C ALA A 105 35.26 13.10 29.41
N ALA A 106 35.38 12.05 28.59
CA ALA A 106 34.79 10.74 28.86
C ALA A 106 35.89 9.72 29.20
N ALA A 107 35.70 8.92 30.25
CA ALA A 107 36.66 7.89 30.66
C ALA A 107 35.94 6.63 31.16
N HIS A 108 36.69 5.51 31.19
CA HIS A 108 36.27 4.31 31.93
C HIS A 108 36.53 4.51 33.43
N THR A 109 35.52 4.22 34.27
CA THR A 109 35.62 4.43 35.73
C THR A 109 35.97 3.18 36.53
N ASP A 110 36.06 2.00 35.90
CA ASP A 110 36.38 0.72 36.55
C ASP A 110 36.99 -0.29 35.54
N GLU A 111 37.97 -1.10 35.97
CA GLU A 111 38.71 -2.05 35.10
C GLU A 111 37.92 -3.34 34.81
N LYS A 112 36.96 -3.71 35.65
CA LYS A 112 36.20 -4.98 35.51
C LYS A 112 34.91 -4.86 34.71
N VAL A 113 34.33 -3.66 34.64
CA VAL A 113 33.10 -3.38 33.88
C VAL A 113 33.30 -2.03 33.22
N SER A 114 33.64 -2.03 31.94
CA SER A 114 33.90 -0.85 31.10
C SER A 114 32.69 0.12 31.06
N LYS A 115 32.51 0.89 32.14
CA LYS A 115 31.45 1.90 32.28
C LYS A 115 32.04 3.25 31.90
N ILE A 116 31.53 3.82 30.82
CA ILE A 116 31.92 5.16 30.36
C ILE A 116 31.19 6.18 31.22
N ARG A 117 31.93 7.16 31.75
CA ARG A 117 31.38 8.32 32.44
C ARG A 117 32.01 9.60 31.93
N TYR A 118 31.26 10.69 32.06
CA TYR A 118 31.65 12.03 31.69
C TYR A 118 31.94 12.86 32.95
N GLY A 119 32.92 13.74 32.84
CA GLY A 119 33.30 14.74 33.84
C GLY A 119 34.00 15.92 33.17
N LEU A 120 34.57 16.80 33.99
CA LEU A 120 35.38 17.93 33.54
C LEU A 120 36.81 17.77 34.02
N ILE A 121 37.74 18.14 33.16
CA ILE A 121 39.14 18.30 33.50
C ILE A 121 39.59 19.71 33.14
N ASN A 122 40.57 20.24 33.84
CA ASN A 122 41.19 21.52 33.47
C ASN A 122 42.31 21.32 32.42
N THR A 123 42.86 22.41 31.89
CA THR A 123 44.00 22.41 30.96
C THR A 123 45.30 21.86 31.54
N GLN A 124 45.35 21.57 32.84
CA GLN A 124 46.46 20.93 33.54
C GLN A 124 46.25 19.41 33.65
N GLY A 125 45.11 18.89 33.16
CA GLY A 125 44.76 17.48 33.19
C GLY A 125 44.19 17.01 34.54
N GLU A 126 43.93 17.93 35.45
CA GLU A 126 43.36 17.66 36.78
C GLU A 126 41.83 17.56 36.67
N ARG A 127 41.21 16.75 37.54
CA ARG A 127 39.76 16.52 37.52
C ARG A 127 39.07 17.62 38.32
N GLU A 128 38.26 18.43 37.64
CA GLU A 128 37.45 19.48 38.25
C GLU A 128 36.04 18.98 38.58
N LEU A 129 35.46 18.17 37.69
CA LEU A 129 34.15 17.56 37.91
C LEU A 129 34.23 16.03 37.84
N SER A 130 33.69 15.37 38.86
CA SER A 130 33.73 13.91 38.98
C SER A 130 33.14 13.19 37.77
N PHE A 131 33.79 12.09 37.35
CA PHE A 131 33.35 11.24 36.24
C PHE A 131 32.18 10.35 36.67
N ARG A 132 31.01 10.96 36.91
CA ARG A 132 29.80 10.26 37.38
C ARG A 132 28.62 10.35 36.42
N TYR A 133 28.68 11.23 35.43
CA TYR A 133 27.59 11.47 34.49
C TYR A 133 27.61 10.46 33.35
N TYR A 134 26.43 10.08 32.86
CA TYR A 134 26.27 9.16 31.73
C TYR A 134 26.31 9.88 30.38
N SER A 135 25.98 11.17 30.37
CA SER A 135 26.22 12.11 29.29
C SER A 135 26.49 13.48 29.88
N LEU A 136 27.32 14.27 29.19
CA LEU A 136 27.58 15.67 29.54
C LEU A 136 27.74 16.45 28.24
N THR A 137 26.89 17.44 28.02
CA THR A 137 26.83 18.19 26.76
C THR A 137 26.86 19.68 27.05
N ARG A 138 27.74 20.40 26.34
CA ARG A 138 27.87 21.85 26.45
C ARG A 138 26.61 22.57 25.98
N HIS A 139 26.17 23.56 26.75
CA HIS A 139 25.18 24.54 26.37
C HIS A 139 25.59 25.93 26.90
N HIS A 140 26.22 26.74 26.06
CA HIS A 140 26.86 28.00 26.47
C HIS A 140 27.79 27.78 27.68
N THR A 141 27.49 28.43 28.81
CA THR A 141 28.23 28.39 30.08
C THR A 141 27.77 27.26 31.02
N GLN A 142 26.76 26.47 30.61
CA GLN A 142 26.15 25.41 31.42
C GLN A 142 26.27 24.05 30.72
N LEU A 143 25.96 22.99 31.47
CA LEU A 143 26.07 21.61 31.00
C LEU A 143 24.75 20.86 31.17
N ILE A 144 24.25 20.29 30.07
CA ILE A 144 23.16 19.31 30.13
C ILE A 144 23.77 17.97 30.50
N ALA A 145 23.36 17.44 31.65
CA ALA A 145 23.93 16.24 32.22
C ALA A 145 22.88 15.14 32.36
N SER A 146 23.31 13.88 32.38
CA SER A 146 22.44 12.76 32.77
C SER A 146 23.07 11.87 33.84
N ILE A 147 22.21 11.35 34.72
CA ILE A 147 22.54 10.34 35.72
C ILE A 147 21.51 9.21 35.67
N ILE A 148 21.81 8.07 36.29
CA ILE A 148 20.82 7.01 36.51
C ILE A 148 20.26 7.12 37.92
N ARG A 149 18.95 7.31 38.03
CA ARG A 149 18.18 7.18 39.28
C ARG A 149 17.13 6.09 39.08
N ASN A 150 17.00 5.17 40.04
CA ASN A 150 16.02 4.06 39.98
C ASN A 150 16.06 3.26 38.66
N ASN A 151 17.27 2.93 38.18
CA ASN A 151 17.51 2.24 36.90
C ASN A 151 16.97 2.96 35.64
N LYS A 152 16.66 4.25 35.73
CA LYS A 152 16.25 5.08 34.58
C LYS A 152 17.20 6.26 34.39
N PRO A 153 17.53 6.62 33.13
CA PRO A 153 18.26 7.85 32.86
C PRO A 153 17.37 9.05 33.23
N THR A 154 17.98 9.98 33.93
CA THR A 154 17.39 11.26 34.37
C THR A 154 18.32 12.38 33.95
N TYR A 155 17.73 13.50 33.54
CA TYR A 155 18.45 14.62 32.96
C TYR A 155 18.26 15.87 33.80
N GLY A 156 19.30 16.70 33.85
CA GLY A 156 19.32 17.98 34.54
C GLY A 156 20.29 18.94 33.86
N VAL A 157 20.39 20.14 34.41
CA VAL A 157 21.34 21.16 33.98
C VAL A 157 22.20 21.52 35.18
N ILE A 158 23.52 21.53 34.98
CA ILE A 158 24.50 21.88 36.00
C ILE A 158 25.36 23.04 35.52
N ASP A 159 25.90 23.80 36.46
CA ASP A 159 26.98 24.75 36.19
C ASP A 159 28.35 24.03 36.04
N GLN A 160 29.41 24.83 35.91
CA GLN A 160 30.78 24.33 35.78
C GLN A 160 31.32 23.65 37.05
N ASP A 161 30.81 24.02 38.21
CA ASP A 161 31.19 23.45 39.51
C ASP A 161 30.42 22.14 39.79
N GLY A 162 29.38 21.87 39.00
CA GLY A 162 28.55 20.68 39.07
C GLY A 162 27.33 20.82 39.96
N GLU A 163 27.00 22.03 40.38
CA GLU A 163 25.78 22.35 41.12
C GLU A 163 24.58 22.32 40.18
N ALA A 164 23.47 21.76 40.67
CA ALA A 164 22.28 21.57 39.86
C ALA A 164 21.47 22.87 39.75
N ILE A 165 21.37 23.39 38.52
CA ILE A 165 20.47 24.49 38.15
C ILE A 165 19.07 23.93 37.87
N ILE A 166 19.01 22.83 37.10
CA ILE A 166 17.79 22.04 36.90
C ILE A 166 18.05 20.64 37.47
N GLY A 167 17.20 20.21 38.40
CA GLY A 167 17.32 18.93 39.09
C GLY A 167 17.26 17.71 38.16
N PHE A 168 17.84 16.59 38.59
CA PHE A 168 17.87 15.33 37.84
C PHE A 168 16.60 14.49 38.04
N ASP A 169 15.45 15.10 37.84
CA ASP A 169 14.13 14.46 38.04
C ASP A 169 13.29 14.47 36.75
N HIS A 170 13.95 14.69 35.61
CA HIS A 170 13.31 14.85 34.30
C HIS A 170 13.72 13.77 33.31
N ARG A 171 12.80 13.45 32.39
CA ARG A 171 12.99 12.41 31.36
C ARG A 171 13.99 12.83 30.29
N LYS A 172 14.05 14.12 29.97
CA LYS A 172 14.91 14.71 28.93
C LYS A 172 15.02 16.22 29.14
N VAL A 173 16.17 16.79 28.83
CA VAL A 173 16.35 18.25 28.71
C VAL A 173 16.92 18.56 27.33
N VAL A 174 16.39 19.58 26.66
CA VAL A 174 16.86 20.07 25.36
C VAL A 174 17.14 21.57 25.42
N SER A 175 18.08 22.03 24.61
CA SER A 175 18.29 23.46 24.34
C SER A 175 17.23 23.96 23.37
N LEU A 176 16.59 25.09 23.68
CA LEU A 176 15.65 25.77 22.80
C LEU A 176 16.17 27.15 22.34
N ALA A 177 16.98 27.81 23.17
CA ALA A 177 17.69 29.05 22.88
C ALA A 177 18.89 29.20 23.83
N LYS A 178 19.68 30.28 23.68
CA LYS A 178 20.87 30.55 24.51
C LYS A 178 20.59 30.45 26.01
N GLU A 179 19.42 30.91 26.45
CA GLU A 179 19.03 30.96 27.86
C GLU A 179 17.73 30.21 28.13
N ARG A 180 17.37 29.25 27.27
CA ARG A 180 16.09 28.54 27.37
C ARG A 180 16.24 27.04 27.18
N TYR A 181 15.60 26.30 28.08
CA TYR A 181 15.58 24.85 28.08
C TYR A 181 14.16 24.33 27.92
N GLY A 182 14.01 23.27 27.12
CA GLY A 182 12.82 22.44 27.11
C GLY A 182 13.04 21.26 28.05
N VAL A 183 12.30 21.20 29.14
CA VAL A 183 12.40 20.12 30.14
C VAL A 183 11.20 19.21 29.98
N TYR A 184 11.44 17.92 29.78
CA TYR A 184 10.39 16.91 29.61
C TYR A 184 10.16 16.13 30.88
N ASP A 185 8.89 15.97 31.26
CA ASP A 185 8.50 15.05 32.31
C ASP A 185 8.45 13.59 31.83
N PHE A 186 8.13 12.67 32.73
CA PHE A 186 8.01 11.26 32.38
C PHE A 186 6.74 10.91 31.59
N GLN A 187 5.74 11.80 31.55
CA GLN A 187 4.57 11.65 30.68
C GLN A 187 4.90 12.07 29.23
N GLY A 188 6.02 12.74 29.00
CA GLY A 188 6.45 13.23 27.70
C GLY A 188 5.98 14.64 27.38
N LYS A 189 5.41 15.35 28.36
CA LYS A 189 5.06 16.77 28.23
C LYS A 189 6.29 17.62 28.52
N VAL A 190 6.37 18.79 27.88
CA VAL A 190 7.47 19.73 28.00
C VAL A 190 7.03 21.01 28.68
N SER A 191 7.91 21.55 29.52
CA SER A 191 7.84 22.88 30.10
C SER A 191 9.07 23.70 29.66
N LEU A 192 8.87 25.00 29.46
CA LEU A 192 9.94 25.95 29.17
C LEU A 192 10.61 26.39 30.47
N PHE A 193 11.94 26.31 30.54
CA PHE A 193 12.74 26.72 31.70
C PHE A 193 13.70 27.85 31.34
N SER A 194 13.95 28.74 32.31
CA SER A 194 15.01 29.76 32.23
C SER A 194 16.40 29.14 32.42
N ASN A 195 17.44 29.91 32.13
CA ASN A 195 18.83 29.59 32.44
C ASN A 195 19.15 29.59 33.95
N GLU A 196 18.26 30.10 34.79
CA GLU A 196 18.36 30.03 36.25
C GLU A 196 17.61 28.82 36.84
N GLY A 197 17.00 27.98 35.98
CA GLY A 197 16.30 26.76 36.38
C GLY A 197 14.85 26.97 36.80
N ALA A 198 14.28 28.16 36.62
CA ALA A 198 12.87 28.43 36.88
C ALA A 198 11.99 27.91 35.73
N ALA A 199 10.93 27.16 36.07
CA ALA A 199 9.89 26.77 35.12
C ALA A 199 9.05 28.00 34.75
N LEU A 200 9.04 28.38 33.47
CA LEU A 200 8.27 29.49 32.92
C LEU A 200 6.87 29.04 32.46
N THR A 201 6.65 27.73 32.29
CA THR A 201 5.35 27.15 31.92
C THR A 201 5.08 25.86 32.68
N GLU A 202 3.84 25.40 32.67
CA GLU A 202 3.49 24.05 33.10
C GLU A 202 3.96 22.98 32.09
N PHE A 203 4.03 21.73 32.53
CA PHE A 203 4.29 20.57 31.67
C PHE A 203 3.01 20.18 30.90
N LYS A 204 2.62 20.98 29.91
CA LYS A 204 1.37 20.77 29.16
C LYS A 204 1.55 20.57 27.65
N TYR A 205 2.65 21.02 27.07
CA TYR A 205 2.91 20.93 25.64
C TYR A 205 3.53 19.57 25.27
N ASP A 206 3.29 19.09 24.06
CA ASP A 206 3.93 17.90 23.50
C ASP A 206 5.37 18.20 23.05
N SER A 207 5.60 19.39 22.49
CA SER A 207 6.93 19.89 22.17
C SER A 207 6.94 21.42 22.03
N ILE A 208 8.14 22.01 22.07
CA ILE A 208 8.40 23.42 21.78
C ILE A 208 9.53 23.47 20.75
N SER A 209 9.38 24.24 19.69
CA SER A 209 10.44 24.44 18.69
C SER A 209 11.60 25.25 19.29
N THR A 210 12.73 25.29 18.58
CA THR A 210 13.75 26.30 18.89
C THR A 210 13.20 27.71 18.67
N PHE A 211 13.74 28.68 19.41
CA PHE A 211 13.29 30.06 19.33
C PHE A 211 13.85 30.76 18.09
N GLN A 212 13.00 31.55 17.44
CA GLN A 212 13.31 32.45 16.35
C GLN A 212 12.63 33.79 16.63
N HIS A 213 13.38 34.89 16.60
CA HIS A 213 12.83 36.22 16.91
C HIS A 213 12.10 36.29 18.26
N HIS A 214 12.64 35.63 19.31
CA HIS A 214 12.03 35.51 20.65
C HIS A 214 10.71 34.72 20.71
N LEU A 215 10.30 34.06 19.62
CA LEU A 215 9.10 33.23 19.54
C LEU A 215 9.45 31.76 19.26
N ALA A 216 8.62 30.84 19.74
CA ALA A 216 8.69 29.42 19.38
C ALA A 216 7.29 28.88 19.09
N VAL A 217 7.22 27.87 18.22
CA VAL A 217 5.99 27.13 17.97
C VAL A 217 5.81 26.12 19.10
N ILE A 218 4.65 26.13 19.73
CA ILE A 218 4.24 25.15 20.74
C ILE A 218 3.28 24.15 20.11
N TYR A 219 3.42 22.89 20.47
CA TYR A 219 2.62 21.79 19.96
C TYR A 219 1.81 21.18 21.08
N GLN A 220 0.50 21.05 20.91
CA GLN A 220 -0.39 20.41 21.87
C GLN A 220 -1.55 19.73 21.15
N GLU A 221 -1.70 18.43 21.34
CA GLU A 221 -2.80 17.61 20.81
C GLU A 221 -2.98 17.75 19.29
N GLY A 222 -1.85 17.77 18.57
CA GLY A 222 -1.83 17.91 17.10
C GLY A 222 -2.06 19.34 16.59
N LYS A 223 -2.21 20.32 17.48
CA LYS A 223 -2.40 21.74 17.16
C LYS A 223 -1.13 22.54 17.44
N GLN A 224 -0.97 23.65 16.73
CA GLN A 224 0.14 24.58 16.87
C GLN A 224 -0.32 25.91 17.44
N GLY A 225 0.49 26.46 18.33
CA GLY A 225 0.37 27.79 18.91
C GLY A 225 1.74 28.49 18.90
N VAL A 226 1.81 29.65 19.54
CA VAL A 226 3.05 30.44 19.65
C VAL A 226 3.27 30.82 21.10
N ILE A 227 4.52 30.68 21.55
CA ILE A 227 4.97 31.13 22.86
C ILE A 227 6.13 32.12 22.70
N HIS A 228 6.18 33.11 23.57
CA HIS A 228 7.33 34.00 23.70
C HIS A 228 8.36 33.39 24.67
N GLU A 229 9.64 33.78 24.54
CA GLU A 229 10.71 33.22 25.36
C GLU A 229 10.55 33.46 26.86
N ASN A 230 9.76 34.45 27.28
CA ASN A 230 9.43 34.66 28.70
C ASN A 230 8.37 33.67 29.25
N GLY A 231 7.86 32.75 28.42
CA GLY A 231 6.82 31.78 28.81
C GLY A 231 5.39 32.22 28.53
N VAL A 232 5.16 33.43 28.04
CA VAL A 232 3.82 33.91 27.69
C VAL A 232 3.32 33.23 26.41
N GLU A 233 2.19 32.55 26.50
CA GLU A 233 1.47 31.99 25.35
C GLU A 233 0.85 33.15 24.55
N MET A 234 1.40 33.40 23.35
CA MET A 234 0.98 34.49 22.48
C MET A 234 -0.21 34.06 21.61
N VAL A 235 -0.23 32.79 21.20
CA VAL A 235 -1.30 32.18 20.43
C VAL A 235 -1.54 30.78 20.99
N ALA A 236 -2.76 30.52 21.45
CA ALA A 236 -3.12 29.20 21.95
C ALA A 236 -3.02 28.13 20.85
N PRO A 237 -2.66 26.86 21.18
CA PRO A 237 -2.64 25.78 20.21
C PRO A 237 -4.00 25.51 19.56
N GLN A 238 -4.20 26.04 18.34
CA GLN A 238 -5.45 25.91 17.59
C GLN A 238 -5.28 25.76 16.08
N TYR A 239 -4.08 26.04 15.55
CA TYR A 239 -3.81 26.03 14.11
C TYR A 239 -3.20 24.70 13.66
N ARG A 240 -3.40 24.34 12.40
CA ARG A 240 -2.77 23.17 11.78
C ARG A 240 -1.27 23.41 11.63
N ARG A 241 -0.90 24.61 11.16
CA ARG A 241 0.50 25.02 10.98
C ARG A 241 0.70 26.48 11.35
N ILE A 242 1.85 26.78 11.94
CA ILE A 242 2.32 28.14 12.18
C ILE A 242 3.73 28.27 11.63
N LYS A 243 4.01 29.42 11.02
CA LYS A 243 5.33 29.86 10.59
C LYS A 243 5.66 31.19 11.26
N ILE A 244 6.83 31.29 11.88
CA ILE A 244 7.34 32.55 12.41
C ILE A 244 8.01 33.28 11.25
N ASP A 245 7.43 34.39 10.81
CA ASP A 245 7.92 35.15 9.65
C ASP A 245 8.89 36.26 10.06
N GLY A 246 8.76 36.77 11.29
CA GLY A 246 9.61 37.80 11.84
C GLY A 246 9.30 38.12 13.30
N PRO A 247 9.93 39.16 13.87
CA PRO A 247 9.63 39.62 15.22
C PRO A 247 8.15 40.03 15.34
N GLY A 248 7.39 39.31 16.16
CA GLY A 248 5.97 39.60 16.38
C GLY A 248 5.02 39.28 15.21
N VAL A 249 5.51 38.70 14.10
CA VAL A 249 4.68 38.38 12.93
C VAL A 249 4.71 36.88 12.66
N VAL A 250 3.54 36.25 12.61
CA VAL A 250 3.41 34.83 12.30
C VAL A 250 2.33 34.58 11.25
N SER A 251 2.60 33.66 10.32
CA SER A 251 1.57 33.11 9.44
C SER A 251 0.98 31.86 10.08
N ALA A 252 -0.34 31.77 10.13
CA ALA A 252 -1.07 30.66 10.70
C ALA A 252 -2.02 30.05 9.65
N LEU A 253 -2.02 28.73 9.54
CA LEU A 253 -2.89 27.96 8.66
C LEU A 253 -3.92 27.20 9.52
N PRO A 254 -5.22 27.51 9.40
CA PRO A 254 -6.29 26.75 10.04
C PRO A 254 -6.37 25.28 9.59
N PHE A 255 -7.21 24.50 10.26
CA PHE A 255 -7.60 23.16 9.78
C PHE A 255 -8.61 23.28 8.63
N ASN A 256 -8.73 22.22 7.84
CA ASN A 256 -9.72 22.17 6.78
C ASN A 256 -11.13 22.06 7.36
N THR A 257 -12.09 22.67 6.68
CA THR A 257 -13.52 22.57 7.03
C THR A 257 -14.18 21.53 6.16
N TRP A 258 -14.89 20.59 6.78
CA TRP A 258 -15.66 19.56 6.10
C TRP A 258 -17.13 19.82 6.34
N HIS A 259 -17.83 20.29 5.33
CA HIS A 259 -19.27 20.48 5.33
C HIS A 259 -19.96 19.18 4.96
N VAL A 260 -20.94 18.76 5.75
CA VAL A 260 -21.75 17.59 5.45
C VAL A 260 -23.10 18.03 4.90
N TYR A 261 -23.42 17.56 3.70
CA TYR A 261 -24.68 17.82 3.02
C TYR A 261 -25.44 16.54 2.71
N THR A 262 -26.77 16.63 2.70
CA THR A 262 -27.62 15.64 2.03
C THR A 262 -27.52 15.79 0.50
N ALA A 263 -28.09 14.85 -0.25
CA ALA A 263 -28.11 14.94 -1.72
C ALA A 263 -28.89 16.15 -2.25
N GLU A 264 -29.85 16.63 -1.45
CA GLU A 264 -30.70 17.80 -1.70
C GLU A 264 -30.03 19.12 -1.28
N ASN A 265 -28.74 19.09 -0.90
CA ASN A 265 -27.97 20.24 -0.44
C ASN A 265 -28.51 20.85 0.87
N GLU A 266 -29.06 20.01 1.74
CA GLU A 266 -29.38 20.41 3.11
C GLU A 266 -28.12 20.25 3.97
N TRP A 267 -27.76 21.31 4.69
CA TRP A 267 -26.63 21.29 5.62
C TRP A 267 -26.96 20.42 6.83
N VAL A 268 -26.05 19.51 7.17
CA VAL A 268 -26.16 18.62 8.34
C VAL A 268 -25.29 19.14 9.47
N ARG A 269 -23.97 19.31 9.23
CA ARG A 269 -22.99 19.81 10.20
C ARG A 269 -21.64 20.10 9.54
N ASP A 270 -20.75 20.75 10.32
CA ASP A 270 -19.36 21.00 9.94
C ASP A 270 -18.38 20.29 10.87
N TYR A 271 -17.21 19.93 10.33
CA TYR A 271 -16.06 19.45 11.09
C TYR A 271 -14.79 20.21 10.72
N THR A 272 -13.85 20.30 11.67
CA THR A 272 -12.55 20.94 11.45
C THR A 272 -11.41 19.94 11.65
N PHE A 273 -10.97 19.31 10.56
CA PHE A 273 -9.94 18.27 10.56
C PHE A 273 -9.03 18.41 9.34
N GLU A 274 -7.77 17.98 9.45
CA GLU A 274 -6.84 18.02 8.31
C GLU A 274 -7.28 17.05 7.20
N SER A 275 -7.81 15.90 7.58
CA SER A 275 -8.40 14.95 6.65
C SER A 275 -9.56 14.24 7.32
N MET A 276 -10.58 13.89 6.55
CA MET A 276 -11.72 13.10 7.02
C MET A 276 -12.05 12.04 5.96
N LYS A 277 -12.29 10.81 6.41
CA LYS A 277 -12.65 9.69 5.55
C LYS A 277 -13.73 8.84 6.22
N PRO A 278 -14.85 8.53 5.55
CA PRO A 278 -15.83 7.59 6.09
C PRO A 278 -15.25 6.17 6.11
N VAL A 279 -15.42 5.49 7.24
CA VAL A 279 -14.90 4.14 7.49
C VAL A 279 -16.04 3.17 7.80
N GLY A 280 -17.16 3.68 8.29
CA GLY A 280 -18.33 2.90 8.69
C GLY A 280 -19.54 3.80 8.95
N ILE A 281 -20.64 3.19 9.38
CA ILE A 281 -21.84 3.93 9.79
C ILE A 281 -21.48 4.86 10.94
N ASN A 282 -21.69 6.16 10.78
CA ASN A 282 -21.36 7.19 11.78
C ASN A 282 -19.92 7.10 12.31
N LEU A 283 -18.96 6.66 11.48
CA LEU A 283 -17.55 6.50 11.84
C LEU A 283 -16.63 7.09 10.77
N TYR A 284 -15.78 8.01 11.21
CA TYR A 284 -14.82 8.68 10.36
C TYR A 284 -13.42 8.51 10.89
N GLN A 285 -12.47 8.16 10.01
CA GLN A 285 -11.06 8.33 10.30
C GLN A 285 -10.68 9.77 9.99
N ILE A 286 -10.02 10.41 10.96
CA ILE A 286 -9.56 11.79 10.85
C ILE A 286 -8.06 11.89 11.10
N THR A 287 -7.47 12.98 10.63
CA THR A 287 -6.10 13.37 10.97
C THR A 287 -6.14 14.71 11.73
N LEU A 288 -5.41 14.77 12.84
CA LEU A 288 -5.19 15.95 13.68
C LEU A 288 -3.68 16.08 13.96
N GLY A 289 -2.99 16.87 13.14
CA GLY A 289 -1.52 16.97 13.18
C GLY A 289 -0.89 15.61 12.83
N GLU A 290 -0.09 15.06 13.75
CA GLU A 290 0.55 13.74 13.55
C GLU A 290 -0.35 12.56 13.96
N VAL A 291 -1.53 12.82 14.54
CA VAL A 291 -2.41 11.79 15.10
C VAL A 291 -3.49 11.42 14.09
N LYS A 292 -3.62 10.12 13.83
CA LYS A 292 -4.77 9.53 13.11
C LYS A 292 -5.68 8.84 14.09
N THR A 293 -6.92 9.32 14.21
CA THR A 293 -7.89 8.80 15.16
C THR A 293 -9.25 8.58 14.51
N PHE A 294 -10.19 8.02 15.26
CA PHE A 294 -11.56 7.79 14.81
C PHE A 294 -12.54 8.61 15.63
N VAL A 295 -13.47 9.25 14.95
CA VAL A 295 -14.55 10.01 15.56
C VAL A 295 -15.90 9.48 15.12
N ASN A 296 -16.90 9.63 16.01
CA ASN A 296 -18.30 9.37 15.67
C ASN A 296 -18.86 10.51 14.79
N GLN A 297 -20.15 10.40 14.46
CA GLN A 297 -20.92 11.47 13.81
C GLN A 297 -20.95 12.80 14.57
N ASP A 298 -20.58 12.83 15.84
CA ASP A 298 -20.52 14.04 16.67
C ASP A 298 -19.14 14.68 16.69
N GLY A 299 -18.15 14.06 16.04
CA GLY A 299 -16.76 14.49 16.07
C GLY A 299 -16.04 14.08 17.36
N GLU A 300 -16.68 13.26 18.20
CA GLU A 300 -16.12 12.79 19.46
C GLU A 300 -15.21 11.58 19.20
N PRO A 301 -14.01 11.53 19.81
CA PRO A 301 -13.12 10.39 19.67
C PRO A 301 -13.76 9.11 20.24
N VAL A 302 -13.93 8.10 19.39
CA VAL A 302 -14.47 6.78 19.80
C VAL A 302 -13.42 5.70 19.93
N ILE A 303 -12.30 5.85 19.20
CA ILE A 303 -11.19 4.89 19.26
C ILE A 303 -9.89 5.69 19.34
N PRO A 304 -9.32 5.87 20.54
CA PRO A 304 -8.03 6.53 20.70
C PRO A 304 -6.96 5.65 20.05
N SER A 305 -6.44 6.06 18.89
CA SER A 305 -5.43 5.26 18.22
C SER A 305 -4.47 6.12 17.40
N LYS A 306 -3.50 5.44 16.80
CA LYS A 306 -2.56 5.91 15.78
C LYS A 306 -2.69 5.07 14.52
N TRP A 307 -3.78 4.31 14.41
CA TRP A 307 -3.97 3.27 13.40
C TRP A 307 -4.55 3.86 12.13
N ALA A 308 -3.96 3.51 10.99
CA ALA A 308 -4.46 3.90 9.68
C ALA A 308 -5.46 2.85 9.17
N VAL A 309 -6.52 3.26 8.46
CA VAL A 309 -7.37 2.33 7.74
C VAL A 309 -6.70 2.03 6.40
N GLN A 310 -6.22 0.79 6.24
CA GLN A 310 -5.55 0.35 5.01
C GLN A 310 -6.58 0.08 3.91
N ARG A 311 -7.63 -0.68 4.24
CA ARG A 311 -8.68 -1.10 3.30
C ARG A 311 -9.98 -1.43 4.03
N LEU A 312 -11.08 -1.43 3.27
CA LEU A 312 -12.42 -1.77 3.72
C LEU A 312 -12.83 -3.06 2.99
N GLU A 313 -13.27 -4.07 3.73
CA GLU A 313 -13.66 -5.39 3.22
C GLU A 313 -14.98 -5.83 3.89
N GLY A 314 -16.10 -5.71 3.16
CA GLY A 314 -17.42 -6.03 3.69
C GLY A 314 -17.81 -5.15 4.89
N GLU A 315 -18.03 -5.79 6.05
CA GLU A 315 -18.32 -5.14 7.34
C GLU A 315 -17.07 -4.80 8.15
N PHE A 316 -15.88 -4.95 7.59
CA PHE A 316 -14.63 -4.78 8.30
C PHE A 316 -13.78 -3.65 7.72
N ALA A 317 -13.08 -2.95 8.62
CA ALA A 317 -11.98 -2.05 8.30
C ALA A 317 -10.68 -2.69 8.79
N VAL A 318 -9.74 -2.90 7.88
CA VAL A 318 -8.40 -3.40 8.23
C VAL A 318 -7.55 -2.22 8.68
N LEU A 319 -7.13 -2.28 9.94
CA LEU A 319 -6.33 -1.28 10.62
C LEU A 319 -4.85 -1.64 10.50
N SER A 320 -3.97 -0.63 10.44
CA SER A 320 -2.53 -0.86 10.45
C SER A 320 -1.74 0.13 11.30
N GLU A 321 -0.62 -0.37 11.84
CA GLU A 321 0.42 0.41 12.50
C GLU A 321 1.80 -0.14 12.12
N GLY A 322 2.53 0.58 11.28
CA GLY A 322 3.75 0.04 10.67
C GLY A 322 3.42 -1.23 9.88
N ASN A 323 4.02 -2.36 10.27
CA ASN A 323 3.80 -3.67 9.64
C ASN A 323 2.82 -4.56 10.43
N LYS A 324 2.07 -3.99 11.37
CA LYS A 324 1.07 -4.71 12.16
C LYS A 324 -0.33 -4.38 11.68
N TYR A 325 -1.23 -5.35 11.81
CA TYR A 325 -2.61 -5.30 11.36
C TYR A 325 -3.58 -5.69 12.46
N GLY A 326 -4.76 -5.10 12.42
CA GLY A 326 -5.91 -5.45 13.25
C GLY A 326 -7.21 -5.20 12.48
N VAL A 327 -8.35 -5.42 13.12
CA VAL A 327 -9.66 -5.32 12.48
C VAL A 327 -10.63 -4.56 13.37
N LEU A 328 -11.35 -3.64 12.73
CA LEU A 328 -12.51 -2.96 13.28
C LEU A 328 -13.75 -3.38 12.51
N ARG A 329 -14.87 -3.55 13.21
CA ARG A 329 -16.19 -3.74 12.58
C ARG A 329 -16.74 -2.37 12.14
N SER A 330 -16.84 -2.15 10.83
CA SER A 330 -17.29 -0.90 10.20
C SER A 330 -18.80 -0.81 9.99
N LYS A 331 -19.49 -1.95 9.93
CA LYS A 331 -20.96 -2.02 9.87
C LYS A 331 -21.48 -2.87 11.01
N HIS A 332 -22.42 -2.32 11.76
CA HIS A 332 -23.12 -3.00 12.85
C HIS A 332 -24.53 -2.43 12.96
N ASN A 333 -25.39 -3.09 13.74
CA ASN A 333 -26.75 -2.62 14.00
C ASN A 333 -26.74 -1.28 14.74
N ASP A 334 -27.63 -0.36 14.36
CA ASP A 334 -27.76 0.94 15.01
C ASP A 334 -27.80 0.81 16.55
N GLY A 335 -26.85 1.46 17.22
CA GLY A 335 -26.72 1.49 18.68
C GLY A 335 -25.59 0.64 19.26
N GLU A 336 -24.91 -0.21 18.48
CA GLU A 336 -23.67 -0.85 18.94
C GLU A 336 -22.50 0.15 18.97
N ALA A 337 -21.57 -0.04 19.91
CA ALA A 337 -20.37 0.78 19.96
C ALA A 337 -19.35 0.33 18.90
N HIS A 338 -18.71 1.29 18.24
CA HIS A 338 -17.55 1.03 17.37
C HIS A 338 -16.46 0.30 18.16
N ARG A 339 -16.12 -0.93 17.75
CA ARG A 339 -15.12 -1.75 18.44
C ARG A 339 -14.07 -2.31 17.50
N VAL A 340 -12.82 -2.30 17.98
CA VAL A 340 -11.73 -3.07 17.39
C VAL A 340 -11.88 -4.52 17.86
N ILE A 341 -12.30 -5.38 16.94
CA ILE A 341 -12.55 -6.81 17.20
C ILE A 341 -11.25 -7.62 17.19
N LEU A 342 -10.22 -7.16 16.48
CA LEU A 342 -8.86 -7.72 16.56
C LEU A 342 -7.84 -6.60 16.76
N PRO A 343 -7.00 -6.66 17.81
CA PRO A 343 -5.99 -5.65 18.07
C PRO A 343 -4.92 -5.59 16.97
N VAL A 344 -4.31 -4.42 16.78
CA VAL A 344 -3.27 -4.18 15.77
C VAL A 344 -1.93 -4.78 16.18
N GLU A 345 -1.83 -6.11 16.17
CA GLU A 345 -0.63 -6.86 16.56
C GLU A 345 -0.27 -8.03 15.62
N TYR A 346 -1.13 -8.32 14.64
CA TYR A 346 -0.93 -9.40 13.67
C TYR A 346 -0.01 -8.96 12.53
N ASP A 347 0.75 -9.89 11.97
CA ASP A 347 1.71 -9.60 10.89
C ASP A 347 1.10 -9.85 9.50
N SER A 348 0.01 -10.61 9.43
CA SER A 348 -0.72 -10.93 8.21
C SER A 348 -2.21 -11.12 8.52
N LEU A 349 -3.09 -10.71 7.62
CA LEU A 349 -4.53 -10.73 7.83
C LEU A 349 -5.30 -10.93 6.52
N LEU A 350 -6.23 -11.88 6.50
CA LEU A 350 -7.18 -12.12 5.41
C LEU A 350 -8.61 -12.10 5.97
N ILE A 351 -9.52 -11.43 5.27
CA ILE A 351 -10.96 -11.46 5.54
C ILE A 351 -11.61 -12.39 4.51
N ASP A 352 -12.41 -13.33 4.97
CA ASP A 352 -13.14 -14.29 4.15
C ASP A 352 -14.62 -14.33 4.58
N GLY A 353 -15.42 -13.49 3.93
CA GLY A 353 -16.80 -13.23 4.34
C GLY A 353 -16.84 -12.69 5.76
N LYS A 354 -17.40 -13.49 6.69
CA LYS A 354 -17.49 -13.17 8.13
C LYS A 354 -16.32 -13.69 8.97
N TYR A 355 -15.40 -14.43 8.36
CA TYR A 355 -14.26 -15.04 9.04
C TYR A 355 -13.01 -14.20 8.87
N ILE A 356 -12.18 -14.19 9.90
CA ILE A 356 -10.91 -13.46 9.91
C ILE A 356 -9.78 -14.44 10.16
N LEU A 357 -8.85 -14.52 9.22
CA LEU A 357 -7.64 -15.34 9.33
C LEU A 357 -6.50 -14.40 9.70
N ALA A 358 -5.93 -14.57 10.89
CA ALA A 358 -4.88 -13.69 11.38
C ALA A 358 -3.60 -14.45 11.71
N GLY A 359 -2.49 -14.05 11.10
CA GLY A 359 -1.18 -14.65 11.24
C GLY A 359 -0.24 -13.80 12.10
N LYS A 360 0.38 -14.40 13.12
CA LYS A 360 1.33 -13.71 14.02
C LYS A 360 2.72 -14.36 13.92
N LYS A 361 3.78 -13.56 13.80
CA LYS A 361 5.16 -14.04 13.93
C LYS A 361 5.49 -14.23 15.41
N THR A 362 6.01 -15.40 15.76
CA THR A 362 6.44 -15.72 17.13
C THR A 362 7.93 -15.99 17.16
N ARG A 363 8.57 -15.89 18.35
CA ARG A 363 9.99 -16.25 18.50
C ARG A 363 10.27 -17.71 18.14
N ALA A 364 9.26 -18.58 18.24
CA ALA A 364 9.35 -19.99 17.90
C ALA A 364 9.29 -20.23 16.37
N ASN A 365 8.65 -19.34 15.61
CA ASN A 365 8.47 -19.45 14.16
C ASN A 365 9.25 -18.34 13.45
N ALA A 366 10.59 -18.45 13.43
CA ALA A 366 11.45 -17.47 12.76
C ALA A 366 11.23 -17.40 11.24
N VAL A 367 10.60 -18.43 10.66
CA VAL A 367 10.19 -18.53 9.26
C VAL A 367 8.69 -18.87 9.25
N GLY A 368 7.85 -17.97 8.73
CA GLY A 368 6.39 -18.15 8.61
C GLY A 368 5.53 -17.45 9.68
N TYR A 369 4.25 -17.80 9.74
CA TYR A 369 3.25 -17.23 10.65
C TYR A 369 2.58 -18.33 11.48
N ALA A 370 2.12 -17.98 12.68
CA ALA A 370 1.17 -18.76 13.45
C ALA A 370 -0.24 -18.19 13.18
N TRP A 371 -0.99 -18.89 12.32
CA TRP A 371 -2.35 -18.51 11.90
C TRP A 371 -3.42 -19.03 12.86
N SER A 372 -4.40 -18.18 13.13
CA SER A 372 -5.62 -18.52 13.87
C SER A 372 -6.85 -18.00 13.11
N LEU A 373 -7.97 -18.68 13.31
CA LEU A 373 -9.26 -18.33 12.71
C LEU A 373 -10.14 -17.64 13.76
N PHE A 374 -10.79 -16.55 13.36
CA PHE A 374 -11.72 -15.80 14.19
C PHE A 374 -13.07 -15.62 13.48
N ASN A 375 -14.14 -15.45 14.25
CA ASN A 375 -15.45 -15.05 13.72
C ASN A 375 -15.55 -13.52 13.58
N GLU A 376 -16.72 -13.03 13.15
CA GLU A 376 -17.03 -11.60 12.96
C GLU A 376 -16.98 -10.75 14.24
N ASP A 377 -17.05 -11.39 15.41
CA ASP A 377 -16.92 -10.74 16.71
C ASP A 377 -15.46 -10.71 17.22
N GLY A 378 -14.52 -11.30 16.48
CA GLY A 378 -13.12 -11.45 16.91
C GLY A 378 -12.88 -12.59 17.90
N LEU A 379 -13.83 -13.50 18.08
CA LEU A 379 -13.65 -14.70 18.91
C LEU A 379 -12.84 -15.74 18.15
N SER A 380 -11.78 -16.25 18.79
CA SER A 380 -10.96 -17.33 18.21
C SER A 380 -11.76 -18.62 18.13
N LEU A 381 -11.84 -19.18 16.93
CA LEU A 381 -12.50 -20.46 16.64
C LEU A 381 -11.53 -21.65 16.74
N THR A 382 -10.22 -21.40 16.62
CA THR A 382 -9.20 -22.45 16.64
C THR A 382 -8.56 -22.62 18.02
N SER A 383 -8.40 -23.86 18.46
CA SER A 383 -7.64 -24.23 19.68
C SER A 383 -6.13 -24.32 19.46
N PHE A 384 -5.68 -24.34 18.21
CA PHE A 384 -4.26 -24.41 17.82
C PHE A 384 -3.91 -23.27 16.86
N THR A 385 -2.62 -22.98 16.74
CA THR A 385 -2.10 -22.15 15.66
C THR A 385 -1.58 -23.02 14.51
N TYR A 386 -1.77 -22.56 13.28
CA TYR A 386 -1.39 -23.26 12.05
C TYR A 386 -0.23 -22.55 11.35
N GLN A 387 0.60 -23.30 10.63
CA GLN A 387 1.74 -22.78 9.86
C GLN A 387 1.28 -22.08 8.57
N ALA A 388 0.17 -22.53 8.02
CA ALA A 388 -0.53 -21.94 6.89
C ALA A 388 -2.04 -22.11 7.07
N MET A 389 -2.81 -21.17 6.54
CA MET A 389 -4.27 -21.20 6.51
C MET A 389 -4.75 -20.47 5.26
N MET A 390 -5.75 -21.03 4.57
CA MET A 390 -6.35 -20.46 3.36
C MET A 390 -7.84 -20.15 3.59
N PRO A 391 -8.43 -19.22 2.82
CA PRO A 391 -9.88 -18.99 2.82
C PRO A 391 -10.69 -20.26 2.62
N GLN A 392 -11.92 -20.24 3.10
CA GLN A 392 -12.84 -21.35 3.07
C GLN A 392 -13.19 -21.74 1.64
N SER A 393 -13.32 -23.04 1.40
CA SER A 393 -14.05 -23.58 0.26
C SER A 393 -14.99 -24.69 0.73
N GLU A 394 -16.26 -24.63 0.32
CA GLU A 394 -17.31 -25.62 0.68
C GLU A 394 -17.41 -25.93 2.19
N GLY A 395 -17.28 -24.91 3.04
CA GLY A 395 -17.35 -25.08 4.49
C GLY A 395 -16.09 -25.71 5.11
N ARG A 396 -14.95 -25.66 4.42
CA ARG A 396 -13.65 -26.14 4.91
C ARG A 396 -12.54 -25.11 4.75
N PHE A 397 -11.75 -24.90 5.80
CA PHE A 397 -10.51 -24.13 5.74
C PHE A 397 -9.32 -25.07 5.60
N LEU A 398 -8.53 -24.90 4.55
CA LEU A 398 -7.30 -25.66 4.35
C LEU A 398 -6.20 -25.11 5.28
N VAL A 399 -5.60 -25.98 6.09
CA VAL A 399 -4.63 -25.60 7.11
C VAL A 399 -3.42 -26.53 7.13
N GLN A 400 -2.28 -26.01 7.59
CA GLN A 400 -1.06 -26.79 7.76
C GLN A 400 -0.60 -26.81 9.21
N ARG A 401 -0.34 -28.00 9.77
CA ARG A 401 0.19 -28.18 11.13
C ARG A 401 1.24 -29.28 11.13
N LYS A 402 2.39 -29.01 11.75
CA LYS A 402 3.54 -29.93 11.81
C LYS A 402 3.99 -30.43 10.43
N GLY A 403 3.99 -29.54 9.43
CA GLY A 403 4.41 -29.83 8.06
C GLY A 403 3.37 -30.57 7.20
N HIS A 404 2.22 -30.94 7.76
CA HIS A 404 1.18 -31.68 7.05
C HIS A 404 -0.09 -30.85 6.91
N TRP A 405 -0.80 -31.03 5.79
CA TRP A 405 -2.05 -30.36 5.49
C TRP A 405 -3.26 -31.16 5.96
N GLY A 406 -4.29 -30.44 6.38
CA GLY A 406 -5.60 -30.95 6.79
C GLY A 406 -6.66 -29.86 6.65
N TYR A 407 -7.84 -30.08 7.22
CA TYR A 407 -8.98 -29.18 7.03
C TYR A 407 -9.73 -28.91 8.33
N LEU A 408 -10.06 -27.64 8.56
CA LEU A 408 -10.99 -27.23 9.60
C LEU A 408 -12.39 -27.10 9.03
N ASP A 409 -13.42 -27.34 9.85
CA ASP A 409 -14.77 -26.90 9.56
C ASP A 409 -14.97 -25.40 9.88
N THR A 410 -16.19 -24.92 9.67
CA THR A 410 -16.59 -23.53 9.92
C THR A 410 -16.66 -23.15 11.41
N THR A 411 -16.51 -24.12 12.30
CA THR A 411 -16.44 -23.92 13.76
C THR A 411 -14.99 -23.86 14.25
N GLY A 412 -14.01 -24.08 13.36
CA GLY A 412 -12.57 -24.06 13.67
C GLY A 412 -12.04 -25.40 14.19
N ILE A 413 -12.82 -26.47 14.13
CA ILE A 413 -12.44 -27.82 14.56
C ILE A 413 -11.82 -28.58 13.38
N GLU A 414 -10.75 -29.35 13.60
CA GLU A 414 -10.17 -30.23 12.57
C GLU A 414 -11.17 -31.31 12.16
N ALA A 415 -11.85 -31.08 11.04
CA ALA A 415 -12.74 -32.05 10.40
C ALA A 415 -11.94 -33.19 9.75
N ILE A 416 -10.75 -32.86 9.22
CA ILE A 416 -9.82 -33.84 8.65
C ILE A 416 -8.42 -33.50 9.19
N SER A 417 -7.85 -34.45 9.94
CA SER A 417 -6.53 -34.30 10.58
C SER A 417 -5.44 -33.89 9.59
N CYS A 418 -4.50 -33.06 10.04
CA CYS A 418 -3.32 -32.67 9.27
C CYS A 418 -2.39 -33.87 9.04
N GLN A 419 -2.54 -34.56 7.91
CA GLN A 419 -1.80 -35.80 7.58
C GLN A 419 -1.28 -35.85 6.13
N PHE A 420 -1.69 -34.91 5.28
CA PHE A 420 -1.31 -34.91 3.86
C PHE A 420 -0.03 -34.11 3.63
N LEU A 421 0.80 -34.53 2.67
CA LEU A 421 2.00 -33.79 2.28
C LEU A 421 1.64 -32.48 1.58
N HIS A 422 0.61 -32.51 0.74
CA HIS A 422 -0.08 -31.36 0.14
C HIS A 422 -1.57 -31.65 0.04
N ALA A 423 -2.37 -30.60 -0.03
CA ALA A 423 -3.81 -30.70 -0.17
C ALA A 423 -4.35 -29.47 -0.90
N ALA A 424 -5.37 -29.65 -1.73
CA ALA A 424 -6.06 -28.58 -2.44
C ALA A 424 -7.36 -28.18 -1.72
N PRO A 425 -7.89 -26.96 -1.90
CA PRO A 425 -9.22 -26.61 -1.42
C PRO A 425 -10.31 -27.55 -1.99
N PHE A 426 -11.37 -27.78 -1.22
CA PHE A 426 -12.53 -28.54 -1.67
C PHE A 426 -13.26 -27.83 -2.81
N SER A 427 -13.73 -28.59 -3.79
CA SER A 427 -14.74 -28.10 -4.73
C SER A 427 -15.49 -29.31 -5.32
N SER A 428 -16.76 -29.13 -5.61
CA SER A 428 -17.70 -30.19 -6.00
C SER A 428 -17.72 -31.37 -5.01
N GLY A 429 -17.55 -31.10 -3.71
CA GLY A 429 -17.58 -32.08 -2.62
C GLY A 429 -16.31 -32.90 -2.42
N VAL A 430 -15.25 -32.66 -3.19
CA VAL A 430 -13.99 -33.44 -3.15
C VAL A 430 -12.74 -32.55 -3.15
N ALA A 431 -11.63 -33.10 -2.67
CA ALA A 431 -10.32 -32.45 -2.68
C ALA A 431 -9.19 -33.42 -3.06
N SER A 432 -8.24 -32.94 -3.88
CA SER A 432 -7.01 -33.67 -4.18
C SER A 432 -5.99 -33.52 -3.06
N VAL A 433 -5.32 -34.62 -2.74
CA VAL A 433 -4.31 -34.69 -1.67
C VAL A 433 -3.11 -35.50 -2.10
N ASP A 434 -1.92 -35.04 -1.72
CA ASP A 434 -0.69 -35.82 -1.79
C ASP A 434 -0.53 -36.58 -0.47
N PHE A 435 -0.41 -37.89 -0.56
CA PHE A 435 -0.09 -38.76 0.57
C PHE A 435 1.27 -39.41 0.35
N ILE A 436 1.83 -40.04 1.40
CA ILE A 436 3.21 -40.58 1.43
C ILE A 436 3.59 -41.34 0.15
N ASP A 437 2.63 -42.01 -0.48
CA ASP A 437 2.87 -42.90 -1.60
C ASP A 437 2.23 -42.50 -2.95
N GLY A 438 1.60 -41.33 -3.07
CA GLY A 438 1.00 -40.85 -4.33
C GLY A 438 -0.14 -39.85 -4.12
N GLN A 439 -0.79 -39.44 -5.23
CA GLN A 439 -1.92 -38.51 -5.18
C GLN A 439 -3.25 -39.26 -5.10
N GLY A 440 -4.19 -38.74 -4.31
CA GLY A 440 -5.55 -39.27 -4.23
C GLY A 440 -6.59 -38.18 -4.06
N VAL A 441 -7.85 -38.60 -3.94
CA VAL A 441 -9.01 -37.72 -3.80
C VAL A 441 -9.82 -38.15 -2.59
N ILE A 442 -10.25 -37.19 -1.78
CA ILE A 442 -11.06 -37.40 -0.58
C ILE A 442 -12.36 -36.61 -0.63
N ASP A 443 -13.38 -37.05 0.08
CA ASP A 443 -14.60 -36.27 0.34
C ASP A 443 -14.49 -35.35 1.57
N LEU A 444 -15.54 -34.57 1.83
CA LEU A 444 -15.65 -33.62 2.95
C LEU A 444 -15.53 -34.26 4.34
N GLN A 445 -15.66 -35.59 4.44
CA GLN A 445 -15.47 -36.37 5.66
C GLN A 445 -14.07 -37.01 5.74
N GLY A 446 -13.25 -36.85 4.69
CA GLY A 446 -11.90 -37.42 4.59
C GLY A 446 -11.86 -38.86 4.09
N ASN A 447 -12.97 -39.41 3.59
CA ASN A 447 -12.96 -40.76 3.03
C ASN A 447 -12.32 -40.76 1.65
N TRP A 448 -11.51 -41.78 1.36
CA TRP A 448 -10.92 -41.96 0.04
C TRP A 448 -11.97 -42.23 -1.02
N LYS A 449 -11.96 -41.36 -2.03
CA LYS A 449 -12.75 -41.44 -3.27
C LYS A 449 -11.88 -42.02 -4.38
N ILE A 450 -10.64 -41.53 -4.51
CA ILE A 450 -9.57 -42.16 -5.30
C ILE A 450 -8.39 -42.44 -4.38
N LYS A 451 -8.00 -43.71 -4.25
CA LYS A 451 -6.83 -44.10 -3.44
C LYS A 451 -5.52 -43.82 -4.20
N PRO A 452 -4.43 -43.44 -3.52
CA PRO A 452 -3.11 -43.22 -4.14
C PRO A 452 -2.53 -44.39 -4.97
N PHE A 453 -3.04 -45.61 -4.75
CA PHE A 453 -2.60 -46.86 -5.40
C PHE A 453 -3.69 -47.54 -6.25
N ASN A 454 -4.57 -46.79 -6.89
CA ASN A 454 -5.75 -47.40 -7.53
C ASN A 454 -5.53 -47.97 -8.94
N TYR A 455 -4.31 -47.91 -9.52
CA TYR A 455 -4.06 -48.51 -10.85
C TYR A 455 -3.06 -49.66 -10.82
N LYS A 456 -3.53 -50.86 -10.48
CA LYS A 456 -2.71 -52.10 -10.44
C LYS A 456 -1.43 -51.95 -9.60
N GLY A 457 -1.45 -51.12 -8.55
CA GLY A 457 -0.31 -50.86 -7.67
C GLY A 457 0.68 -49.80 -8.18
N ALA A 458 0.42 -49.14 -9.31
CA ALA A 458 1.19 -48.00 -9.78
C ALA A 458 0.80 -46.71 -9.03
N ARG A 459 1.77 -45.78 -8.91
CA ARG A 459 1.54 -44.45 -8.35
C ARG A 459 0.76 -43.60 -9.34
N LEU A 460 -0.24 -42.87 -8.83
CA LEU A 460 -1.05 -41.95 -9.60
C LEU A 460 -0.57 -40.50 -9.43
N GLN A 461 -0.50 -39.80 -10.56
CA GLN A 461 -0.54 -38.34 -10.64
C GLN A 461 -1.92 -37.95 -11.15
N LEU A 462 -2.60 -37.04 -10.47
CA LEU A 462 -3.96 -36.61 -10.73
C LEU A 462 -3.99 -35.11 -11.01
N GLN A 463 -4.62 -34.73 -12.10
CA GLN A 463 -4.97 -33.36 -12.43
C GLN A 463 -6.49 -33.26 -12.48
N ARG A 464 -7.09 -32.47 -11.60
CA ARG A 464 -8.53 -32.20 -11.66
C ARG A 464 -8.86 -31.35 -12.88
N ILE A 465 -9.96 -31.67 -13.56
CA ILE A 465 -10.30 -31.03 -14.83
C ILE A 465 -11.70 -30.39 -14.86
N HIS A 466 -12.73 -31.08 -14.37
CA HIS A 466 -14.11 -30.60 -14.42
C HIS A 466 -14.93 -31.36 -13.38
N ASP A 467 -15.70 -30.66 -12.56
CA ASP A 467 -16.50 -31.26 -11.48
C ASP A 467 -15.73 -32.34 -10.71
N ASP A 468 -16.10 -33.59 -10.86
CA ASP A 468 -15.56 -34.72 -10.13
C ASP A 468 -14.56 -35.55 -10.98
N LEU A 469 -14.14 -35.03 -12.13
CA LEU A 469 -13.26 -35.69 -13.09
C LEU A 469 -11.79 -35.28 -12.96
N TYR A 470 -10.93 -36.27 -13.17
CA TYR A 470 -9.48 -36.15 -13.10
C TYR A 470 -8.81 -36.79 -14.32
N ILE A 471 -7.84 -36.10 -14.91
CA ILE A 471 -6.83 -36.76 -15.74
C ILE A 471 -5.86 -37.45 -14.80
N PHE A 472 -5.63 -38.74 -15.02
CA PHE A 472 -4.57 -39.46 -14.32
C PHE A 472 -3.42 -39.80 -15.26
N LYS A 473 -2.23 -39.84 -14.67
CA LYS A 473 -0.99 -40.34 -15.28
C LYS A 473 -0.34 -41.35 -14.35
N THR A 474 0.04 -42.50 -14.87
CA THR A 474 0.77 -43.53 -14.11
C THR A 474 2.28 -43.32 -14.21
N ASP A 475 3.00 -43.40 -13.09
CA ASP A 475 4.46 -43.47 -13.08
C ASP A 475 4.92 -44.87 -13.54
N PRO A 476 5.80 -45.01 -14.55
CA PRO A 476 6.21 -46.30 -15.13
C PRO A 476 7.05 -47.21 -14.23
N HIS A 477 7.15 -46.98 -12.92
CA HIS A 477 8.07 -47.73 -12.05
C HIS A 477 7.84 -49.24 -11.88
N ARG A 478 6.90 -49.87 -12.62
CA ARG A 478 6.81 -51.34 -12.85
C ARG A 478 6.24 -51.73 -14.23
N TYR A 479 6.12 -50.82 -15.21
CA TYR A 479 5.46 -51.06 -16.51
C TYR A 479 6.18 -50.39 -17.70
N GLU A 480 5.97 -50.94 -18.91
CA GLU A 480 6.71 -50.60 -20.14
C GLU A 480 6.40 -49.20 -20.73
N SER A 481 5.34 -48.50 -20.31
CA SER A 481 5.05 -47.13 -20.77
C SER A 481 4.12 -46.33 -19.82
N THR A 482 4.15 -45.00 -19.94
CA THR A 482 3.25 -44.09 -19.21
C THR A 482 1.84 -44.20 -19.79
N LYS A 483 0.84 -44.43 -18.93
CA LYS A 483 -0.58 -44.40 -19.30
C LYS A 483 -1.21 -43.09 -18.86
N TYR A 484 -2.02 -42.48 -19.73
CA TYR A 484 -2.91 -41.38 -19.42
C TYR A 484 -4.37 -41.88 -19.42
N GLY A 485 -5.24 -41.22 -18.67
CA GLY A 485 -6.65 -41.52 -18.71
C GLY A 485 -7.53 -40.54 -17.96
N LEU A 486 -8.83 -40.77 -18.04
CA LEU A 486 -9.86 -40.02 -17.34
C LEU A 486 -10.47 -40.91 -16.26
N ILE A 487 -10.57 -40.41 -15.04
CA ILE A 487 -11.16 -41.10 -13.89
C ILE A 487 -12.13 -40.15 -13.17
N ASN A 488 -13.28 -40.65 -12.73
CA ASN A 488 -14.20 -39.87 -11.89
C ASN A 488 -13.82 -39.93 -10.41
N SER A 489 -14.52 -39.16 -9.59
CA SER A 489 -14.25 -39.09 -8.16
C SER A 489 -14.53 -40.40 -7.47
N GLN A 490 -15.45 -41.22 -7.98
CA GLN A 490 -15.74 -42.56 -7.46
C GLN A 490 -14.61 -43.57 -7.75
N GLY A 491 -13.62 -43.19 -8.56
CA GLY A 491 -12.47 -44.01 -8.91
C GLY A 491 -12.70 -44.93 -10.12
N GLU A 492 -13.73 -44.67 -10.92
CA GLU A 492 -14.05 -45.41 -12.14
C GLU A 492 -13.25 -44.84 -13.33
N GLU A 493 -12.46 -45.68 -14.00
CA GLU A 493 -11.74 -45.31 -15.23
C GLU A 493 -12.76 -45.17 -16.38
N ILE A 494 -12.89 -43.95 -16.89
CA ILE A 494 -13.80 -43.62 -17.99
C ILE A 494 -13.09 -43.80 -19.33
N TYR A 495 -11.81 -43.41 -19.42
CA TYR A 495 -11.04 -43.44 -20.66
C TYR A 495 -9.55 -43.64 -20.40
N ALA A 496 -8.84 -44.21 -21.37
CA ALA A 496 -7.45 -44.59 -21.24
C ALA A 496 -6.71 -44.57 -22.59
N THR A 497 -5.48 -44.08 -22.57
CA THR A 497 -4.64 -43.94 -23.77
C THR A 497 -3.15 -43.89 -23.40
N HIS A 498 -2.29 -44.06 -24.40
CA HIS A 498 -0.84 -43.81 -24.27
C HIS A 498 -0.46 -42.42 -24.80
N ASN A 499 -1.38 -41.75 -25.49
CA ASN A 499 -1.24 -40.36 -25.88
C ASN A 499 -1.46 -39.46 -24.66
N VAL A 500 -0.92 -38.26 -24.68
CA VAL A 500 -1.10 -37.34 -23.56
C VAL A 500 -2.49 -36.71 -23.65
N LEU A 501 -3.14 -36.58 -22.50
CA LEU A 501 -4.45 -35.92 -22.37
C LEU A 501 -4.29 -34.54 -21.74
N VAL A 502 -4.96 -33.56 -22.32
CA VAL A 502 -5.01 -32.18 -21.83
C VAL A 502 -6.47 -31.74 -21.76
N HIS A 503 -6.86 -31.10 -20.66
CA HIS A 503 -8.20 -30.56 -20.51
C HIS A 503 -8.37 -29.22 -21.22
N ASN A 504 -9.51 -29.03 -21.88
CA ASN A 504 -9.89 -27.79 -22.55
C ASN A 504 -11.39 -27.50 -22.37
N GLY A 505 -11.80 -27.07 -21.18
CA GLY A 505 -13.16 -26.57 -20.91
C GLY A 505 -14.18 -27.67 -20.56
N HIS A 506 -14.78 -28.28 -21.57
CA HIS A 506 -15.84 -29.30 -21.48
C HIS A 506 -15.49 -30.59 -22.23
N SER A 507 -14.25 -30.72 -22.71
CA SER A 507 -13.70 -31.93 -23.32
C SER A 507 -12.21 -32.08 -23.03
N LEU A 508 -11.61 -33.13 -23.61
CA LEU A 508 -10.20 -33.46 -23.53
C LEU A 508 -9.57 -33.48 -24.91
N TRP A 509 -8.42 -32.83 -25.05
CA TRP A 509 -7.56 -32.98 -26.21
C TRP A 509 -6.59 -34.12 -25.97
N GLU A 510 -6.59 -35.07 -26.90
CA GLU A 510 -5.58 -36.12 -26.96
C GLU A 510 -4.49 -35.69 -27.93
N HIS A 511 -3.22 -35.72 -27.52
CA HIS A 511 -2.10 -35.40 -28.40
C HIS A 511 -1.07 -36.52 -28.47
N ASN A 512 -0.64 -36.85 -29.68
CA ASN A 512 0.35 -37.89 -29.95
C ASN A 512 1.76 -37.31 -30.16
N ASP A 513 2.75 -38.19 -30.30
CA ASP A 513 4.16 -37.80 -30.51
C ASP A 513 4.43 -37.13 -31.87
N GLU A 514 3.49 -37.25 -32.83
CA GLU A 514 3.56 -36.58 -34.14
C GLU A 514 3.02 -35.13 -34.09
N GLY A 515 2.57 -34.66 -32.93
CA GLY A 515 2.00 -33.31 -32.74
C GLY A 515 0.59 -33.16 -33.31
N LYS A 516 -0.15 -34.27 -33.47
CA LYS A 516 -1.55 -34.26 -33.90
C LYS A 516 -2.51 -34.32 -32.71
N TYR A 517 -3.69 -33.73 -32.90
CA TYR A 517 -4.73 -33.61 -31.90
C TYR A 517 -5.96 -34.48 -32.23
N GLY A 518 -6.58 -35.01 -31.19
CA GLY A 518 -7.87 -35.67 -31.16
C GLY A 518 -8.74 -35.09 -30.04
N LEU A 519 -10.03 -35.42 -30.04
CA LEU A 519 -11.01 -34.87 -29.11
C LEU A 519 -11.78 -36.00 -28.42
N ILE A 520 -11.81 -35.99 -27.09
CA ILE A 520 -12.51 -36.96 -26.25
C ILE A 520 -13.50 -36.21 -25.34
N SER A 521 -14.74 -36.71 -25.24
CA SER A 521 -15.74 -36.17 -24.29
C SER A 521 -15.47 -36.62 -22.85
N TYR A 522 -16.13 -36.01 -21.87
CA TYR A 522 -16.09 -36.45 -20.47
C TYR A 522 -16.78 -37.79 -20.20
N ALA A 523 -17.61 -38.27 -21.14
CA ALA A 523 -18.11 -39.63 -21.10
C ALA A 523 -17.10 -40.66 -21.64
N GLY A 524 -15.89 -40.23 -22.04
CA GLY A 524 -14.86 -41.09 -22.62
C GLY A 524 -15.07 -41.45 -24.09
N GLN A 525 -16.08 -40.87 -24.74
CA GLN A 525 -16.32 -41.07 -26.17
C GLN A 525 -15.30 -40.28 -26.98
N ARG A 526 -14.63 -40.96 -27.92
CA ARG A 526 -13.76 -40.33 -28.92
C ARG A 526 -14.60 -39.63 -29.99
N MET A 527 -14.50 -38.31 -30.04
CA MET A 527 -15.22 -37.44 -30.98
C MET A 527 -14.40 -37.16 -32.24
N LEU A 528 -13.08 -36.99 -32.08
CA LEU A 528 -12.13 -36.88 -33.21
C LEU A 528 -10.92 -37.78 -32.97
N GLU A 529 -10.51 -38.49 -34.02
CA GLU A 529 -9.24 -39.23 -34.05
C GLU A 529 -8.04 -38.29 -33.93
N THR A 530 -6.97 -38.79 -33.33
CA THR A 530 -5.74 -38.03 -33.06
C THR A 530 -4.88 -37.87 -34.31
N ARG A 531 -5.34 -37.03 -35.24
CA ARG A 531 -4.73 -36.81 -36.57
C ARG A 531 -4.89 -35.38 -37.12
N TYR A 532 -5.42 -34.45 -36.33
CA TYR A 532 -5.69 -33.07 -36.76
C TYR A 532 -4.57 -32.12 -36.30
N ASP A 533 -4.37 -31.01 -37.00
CA ASP A 533 -3.31 -30.04 -36.70
C ASP A 533 -3.70 -29.13 -35.52
N THR A 534 -4.97 -28.73 -35.44
CA THR A 534 -5.51 -27.93 -34.33
C THR A 534 -6.96 -28.32 -34.05
N ILE A 535 -7.39 -28.08 -32.80
CA ILE A 535 -8.78 -28.15 -32.35
C ILE A 535 -9.01 -26.93 -31.45
N SER A 536 -10.19 -26.32 -31.50
CA SER A 536 -10.60 -25.15 -30.72
C SER A 536 -12.10 -25.21 -30.48
N ALA A 537 -12.59 -24.56 -29.43
CA ALA A 537 -14.02 -24.48 -29.13
C ALA A 537 -14.52 -23.03 -29.27
N LEU A 538 -15.75 -22.84 -29.78
CA LEU A 538 -16.26 -21.50 -30.13
C LEU A 538 -17.44 -20.99 -29.27
N GLN A 539 -18.22 -21.86 -28.63
CA GLN A 539 -19.41 -21.45 -27.86
C GLN A 539 -19.63 -22.36 -26.65
N GLU A 540 -19.08 -22.03 -25.47
CA GLU A 540 -19.20 -22.87 -24.25
C GLU A 540 -19.08 -24.38 -24.56
N ASP A 541 -18.17 -24.70 -25.50
CA ASP A 541 -17.89 -26.04 -26.02
C ASP A 541 -19.07 -26.82 -26.64
N GLN A 542 -20.10 -26.11 -27.09
CA GLN A 542 -21.21 -26.63 -27.90
C GLN A 542 -20.81 -26.96 -29.35
N ILE A 543 -19.77 -26.28 -29.84
CA ILE A 543 -19.23 -26.41 -31.20
C ILE A 543 -17.71 -26.36 -31.14
N TYR A 544 -17.08 -27.33 -31.81
CA TYR A 544 -15.65 -27.42 -32.00
C TYR A 544 -15.27 -27.13 -33.45
N VAL A 545 -14.18 -26.39 -33.61
CA VAL A 545 -13.52 -26.14 -34.88
C VAL A 545 -12.17 -26.82 -34.87
N PHE A 546 -11.89 -27.59 -35.90
CA PHE A 546 -10.64 -28.33 -36.05
C PHE A 546 -10.04 -28.05 -37.41
N SER A 547 -8.72 -28.20 -37.54
CA SER A 547 -8.03 -28.00 -38.81
C SER A 547 -7.16 -29.19 -39.22
N ARG A 548 -7.09 -29.44 -40.52
CA ARG A 548 -6.10 -30.33 -41.13
C ARG A 548 -5.65 -29.75 -42.46
N ASP A 549 -4.35 -29.71 -42.69
CA ASP A 549 -3.73 -29.23 -43.94
C ASP A 549 -4.17 -27.81 -44.32
N GLY A 550 -4.32 -26.94 -43.32
CA GLY A 550 -4.70 -25.53 -43.50
C GLY A 550 -6.17 -25.28 -43.81
N LYS A 551 -7.04 -26.30 -43.72
CA LYS A 551 -8.48 -26.17 -43.87
C LYS A 551 -9.20 -26.49 -42.57
N SER A 552 -10.33 -25.81 -42.33
CA SER A 552 -11.11 -25.94 -41.09
C SER A 552 -12.41 -26.72 -41.28
N GLY A 553 -12.77 -27.54 -40.30
CA GLY A 553 -14.05 -28.23 -40.17
C GLY A 553 -14.76 -27.86 -38.86
N ILE A 554 -16.02 -28.26 -38.74
CA ILE A 554 -16.92 -27.96 -37.62
C ILE A 554 -17.58 -29.25 -37.15
N LEU A 555 -17.60 -29.46 -35.83
CA LEU A 555 -18.24 -30.60 -35.18
C LEU A 555 -19.04 -30.11 -33.96
N ASP A 556 -20.18 -30.75 -33.69
CA ASP A 556 -20.99 -30.43 -32.51
C ASP A 556 -20.44 -31.07 -31.22
N HIS A 557 -21.00 -30.70 -30.07
CA HIS A 557 -20.62 -31.24 -28.76
C HIS A 557 -20.90 -32.73 -28.55
N GLN A 558 -21.69 -33.36 -29.43
CA GLN A 558 -21.97 -34.80 -29.39
C GLN A 558 -20.97 -35.60 -30.25
N GLY A 559 -20.13 -34.90 -31.00
CA GLY A 559 -19.14 -35.49 -31.90
C GLY A 559 -19.67 -35.70 -33.32
N SER A 560 -20.84 -35.16 -33.67
CA SER A 560 -21.36 -35.21 -35.03
C SER A 560 -20.59 -34.24 -35.92
N MET A 561 -20.10 -34.75 -37.04
CA MET A 561 -19.46 -33.93 -38.07
C MET A 561 -20.51 -33.05 -38.76
N LEU A 562 -20.41 -31.73 -38.58
CA LEU A 562 -21.29 -30.76 -39.25
C LEU A 562 -20.68 -30.31 -40.57
N VAL A 563 -19.37 -30.06 -40.58
CA VAL A 563 -18.61 -29.57 -41.73
C VAL A 563 -17.24 -30.26 -41.72
N ASP A 564 -16.91 -30.99 -42.77
CA ASP A 564 -15.56 -31.57 -42.92
C ASP A 564 -14.56 -30.51 -43.46
N VAL A 565 -13.27 -30.75 -43.25
CA VAL A 565 -12.15 -29.88 -43.69
C VAL A 565 -12.09 -29.68 -45.20
N ASP A 566 -12.84 -30.45 -45.99
CA ASP A 566 -12.90 -30.29 -47.44
C ASP A 566 -13.63 -29.02 -47.90
N ASN A 567 -14.32 -28.29 -47.00
CA ASN A 567 -15.12 -27.10 -47.32
C ASN A 567 -14.34 -25.79 -47.58
N ASN A 568 -13.01 -25.82 -47.69
CA ASN A 568 -12.14 -24.68 -48.04
C ASN A 568 -12.26 -23.44 -47.11
N PHE A 569 -12.66 -23.61 -45.85
CA PHE A 569 -12.69 -22.51 -44.86
C PHE A 569 -11.28 -22.19 -44.35
N GLN A 570 -10.83 -20.94 -44.53
CA GLN A 570 -9.50 -20.49 -44.11
C GLN A 570 -9.47 -20.03 -42.66
N GLU A 571 -10.50 -19.33 -42.20
CA GLU A 571 -10.66 -18.87 -40.80
C GLU A 571 -12.14 -18.98 -40.39
N LEU A 572 -12.39 -19.28 -39.11
CA LEU A 572 -13.71 -19.30 -38.48
C LEU A 572 -13.68 -18.44 -37.20
N HIS A 573 -14.66 -17.56 -37.04
CA HIS A 573 -14.86 -16.67 -35.89
C HIS A 573 -15.98 -17.18 -34.99
N ALA A 574 -16.01 -16.68 -33.74
CA ALA A 574 -17.02 -17.03 -32.74
C ALA A 574 -18.46 -16.93 -33.28
N MET A 575 -19.29 -17.87 -32.83
CA MET A 575 -20.70 -17.90 -33.16
C MET A 575 -21.42 -16.80 -32.40
N SER A 576 -22.31 -16.08 -33.08
CA SER A 576 -23.29 -15.22 -32.43
C SER A 576 -24.55 -15.14 -33.25
N ASP A 577 -25.69 -15.08 -32.56
CA ASP A 577 -27.03 -15.10 -33.15
C ASP A 577 -27.17 -16.14 -34.28
N GLU A 578 -26.75 -17.40 -34.04
CA GLU A 578 -26.85 -18.54 -34.98
C GLU A 578 -25.87 -18.54 -36.17
N PHE A 579 -25.01 -17.54 -36.31
CA PHE A 579 -24.05 -17.43 -37.40
C PHE A 579 -22.59 -17.50 -36.94
N LEU A 580 -21.76 -18.15 -37.75
CA LEU A 580 -20.31 -18.17 -37.62
C LEU A 580 -19.70 -17.27 -38.68
N GLY A 581 -18.86 -16.33 -38.26
CA GLY A 581 -18.05 -15.55 -39.21
C GLY A 581 -17.02 -16.46 -39.87
N VAL A 582 -16.91 -16.43 -41.20
CA VAL A 582 -15.99 -17.30 -41.94
C VAL A 582 -15.16 -16.48 -42.93
N LYS A 583 -13.91 -16.88 -43.14
CA LYS A 583 -13.06 -16.36 -44.21
C LYS A 583 -12.89 -17.39 -45.31
N ILE A 584 -13.32 -17.02 -46.52
CA ILE A 584 -13.20 -17.83 -47.73
C ILE A 584 -12.62 -16.93 -48.82
N ASN A 585 -11.58 -17.39 -49.52
CA ASN A 585 -10.88 -16.63 -50.56
C ASN A 585 -10.44 -15.21 -50.09
N ASN A 586 -9.90 -15.12 -48.87
CA ASN A 586 -9.47 -13.88 -48.20
C ASN A 586 -10.57 -12.84 -47.92
N LYS A 587 -11.84 -13.22 -47.99
CA LYS A 587 -12.98 -12.36 -47.67
C LYS A 587 -13.85 -12.98 -46.59
N PHE A 588 -14.46 -12.13 -45.77
CA PHE A 588 -15.33 -12.52 -44.68
C PHE A 588 -16.79 -12.58 -45.11
N GLY A 589 -17.50 -13.58 -44.60
CA GLY A 589 -18.94 -13.78 -44.71
C GLY A 589 -19.46 -14.50 -43.46
N PHE A 590 -20.68 -15.03 -43.54
CA PHE A 590 -21.26 -15.80 -42.43
C PHE A 590 -21.88 -17.11 -42.94
N VAL A 591 -21.63 -18.18 -42.20
CA VAL A 591 -22.26 -19.49 -42.40
C VAL A 591 -23.15 -19.82 -41.22
N ASP A 592 -24.13 -20.70 -41.43
CA ASP A 592 -24.81 -21.34 -40.31
C ASP A 592 -23.99 -22.51 -39.75
N ILE A 593 -24.48 -23.12 -38.68
CA ILE A 593 -23.82 -24.25 -38.01
C ILE A 593 -23.60 -25.47 -38.92
N LEU A 594 -24.35 -25.59 -40.02
CA LEU A 594 -24.18 -26.67 -41.01
C LEU A 594 -23.18 -26.27 -42.11
N GLY A 595 -22.46 -25.15 -41.94
CA GLY A 595 -21.50 -24.64 -42.90
C GLY A 595 -22.14 -24.03 -44.16
N ARG A 596 -23.46 -23.86 -44.20
CA ARG A 596 -24.13 -23.30 -45.37
C ARG A 596 -23.92 -21.79 -45.36
N LEU A 597 -23.43 -21.24 -46.48
CA LEU A 597 -23.22 -19.81 -46.63
C LEU A 597 -24.56 -19.06 -46.51
N ARG A 598 -24.69 -18.22 -45.49
CA ARG A 598 -25.87 -17.38 -45.23
C ARG A 598 -25.66 -15.95 -45.70
N ILE A 599 -24.45 -15.46 -45.55
CA ILE A 599 -24.01 -14.12 -45.97
C ILE A 599 -22.72 -14.31 -46.77
N ALA A 600 -22.69 -13.78 -47.99
CA ALA A 600 -21.60 -14.02 -48.93
C ALA A 600 -20.26 -13.50 -48.40
N ASN A 601 -19.17 -14.22 -48.71
CA ASN A 601 -17.81 -13.84 -48.35
C ASN A 601 -17.31 -12.69 -49.25
N ARG A 602 -17.65 -11.44 -48.90
CA ARG A 602 -17.25 -10.23 -49.65
C ARG A 602 -16.65 -9.13 -48.79
N TYR A 603 -16.69 -9.26 -47.47
CA TYR A 603 -16.25 -8.23 -46.54
C TYR A 603 -14.75 -8.32 -46.25
N ASP A 604 -14.12 -7.19 -45.97
CA ASP A 604 -12.71 -7.10 -45.56
C ASP A 604 -12.52 -7.46 -44.09
N SER A 605 -13.56 -7.28 -43.26
CA SER A 605 -13.61 -7.61 -41.84
C SER A 605 -15.07 -7.61 -41.36
N ILE A 606 -15.35 -8.29 -40.26
CA ILE A 606 -16.68 -8.40 -39.64
C ILE A 606 -16.56 -8.40 -38.11
N THR A 607 -17.59 -7.97 -37.40
CA THR A 607 -17.79 -8.27 -35.97
C THR A 607 -18.77 -9.43 -35.82
N HIS A 608 -18.90 -9.95 -34.59
CA HIS A 608 -20.00 -10.85 -34.26
C HIS A 608 -21.35 -10.12 -34.37
N PHE A 609 -22.41 -10.90 -34.55
CA PHE A 609 -23.77 -10.41 -34.42
C PHE A 609 -24.09 -10.09 -32.96
N GLU A 610 -24.81 -9.01 -32.70
CA GLU A 610 -25.37 -8.71 -31.37
C GLU A 610 -26.76 -8.13 -31.58
N ASP A 611 -27.78 -8.80 -31.03
CA ASP A 611 -29.19 -8.48 -31.26
C ASP A 611 -29.57 -8.35 -32.74
N ASN A 612 -29.13 -9.33 -33.56
CA ASN A 612 -29.39 -9.49 -34.99
C ASN A 612 -28.71 -8.47 -35.92
N MET A 613 -27.69 -7.75 -35.46
CA MET A 613 -26.86 -6.90 -36.32
C MET A 613 -25.37 -7.17 -36.16
N ALA A 614 -24.60 -7.03 -37.24
CA ALA A 614 -23.15 -7.09 -37.21
C ALA A 614 -22.54 -5.89 -37.93
N ALA A 615 -21.43 -5.37 -37.40
CA ALA A 615 -20.62 -4.41 -38.13
C ALA A 615 -19.80 -5.15 -39.18
N VAL A 616 -19.78 -4.63 -40.41
CA VAL A 616 -19.04 -5.22 -41.53
C VAL A 616 -18.22 -4.17 -42.24
N LYS A 617 -17.02 -4.54 -42.66
CA LYS A 617 -16.08 -3.67 -43.37
C LYS A 617 -16.07 -4.03 -44.85
N LEU A 618 -16.36 -3.06 -45.71
CA LEU A 618 -16.35 -3.23 -47.16
C LEU A 618 -15.59 -2.07 -47.80
N LEU A 619 -14.64 -2.38 -48.67
CA LEU A 619 -13.76 -1.39 -49.32
C LEU A 619 -13.08 -0.46 -48.30
N GLY A 620 -12.65 -1.03 -47.16
CA GLY A 620 -11.96 -0.30 -46.11
C GLY A 620 -12.84 0.51 -45.15
N ARG A 621 -14.17 0.56 -45.34
CA ARG A 621 -15.10 1.32 -44.49
C ARG A 621 -16.07 0.40 -43.75
N TRP A 622 -16.48 0.78 -42.54
CA TRP A 622 -17.44 0.03 -41.72
C TRP A 622 -18.88 0.51 -41.93
N GLY A 623 -19.80 -0.45 -41.95
CA GLY A 623 -21.25 -0.28 -41.92
C GLY A 623 -21.88 -1.38 -41.06
N TYR A 624 -23.19 -1.54 -41.13
CA TYR A 624 -23.94 -2.55 -40.38
C TYR A 624 -24.93 -3.27 -41.28
N ILE A 625 -25.00 -4.58 -41.10
CA ILE A 625 -25.98 -5.45 -41.74
C ILE A 625 -26.86 -6.15 -40.72
N ASP A 626 -28.06 -6.51 -41.15
CA ASP A 626 -28.89 -7.49 -40.45
C ASP A 626 -28.53 -8.94 -40.87
N LYS A 627 -29.21 -9.92 -40.27
CA LYS A 627 -29.04 -11.35 -40.60
C LYS A 627 -29.41 -11.74 -42.03
N SER A 628 -30.18 -10.92 -42.73
CA SER A 628 -30.57 -11.14 -44.14
C SER A 628 -29.62 -10.41 -45.10
N GLU A 629 -28.50 -9.88 -44.59
CA GLU A 629 -27.53 -9.06 -45.33
C GLU A 629 -28.11 -7.73 -45.85
N HIS A 630 -29.22 -7.24 -45.28
CA HIS A 630 -29.67 -5.89 -45.58
C HIS A 630 -28.71 -4.88 -44.95
N LEU A 631 -28.21 -3.97 -45.77
CA LEU A 631 -27.39 -2.85 -45.31
C LEU A 631 -28.24 -1.84 -44.56
N ILE A 632 -28.24 -1.95 -43.23
CA ILE A 632 -28.89 -1.00 -42.32
C ILE A 632 -28.11 0.31 -42.28
N VAL A 633 -26.78 0.21 -42.27
CA VAL A 633 -25.87 1.35 -42.37
C VAL A 633 -24.89 1.07 -43.50
N GLN A 634 -24.89 1.91 -44.52
CA GLN A 634 -23.94 1.82 -45.62
C GLN A 634 -22.50 1.91 -45.11
N PRO A 635 -21.53 1.17 -45.66
CA PRO A 635 -20.15 1.24 -45.21
C PRO A 635 -19.53 2.61 -45.51
N HIS A 636 -19.33 3.43 -44.49
CA HIS A 636 -18.71 4.75 -44.63
C HIS A 636 -17.87 5.19 -43.42
N TYR A 637 -17.97 4.49 -42.29
CA TYR A 637 -17.19 4.81 -41.09
C TYR A 637 -15.77 4.25 -41.13
N GLU A 638 -14.85 4.87 -40.39
CA GLU A 638 -13.46 4.38 -40.22
C GLU A 638 -13.37 3.27 -39.17
N LYS A 639 -14.20 3.37 -38.14
CA LYS A 639 -14.37 2.35 -37.10
C LYS A 639 -15.83 2.25 -36.67
N ALA A 640 -16.22 1.06 -36.22
CA ALA A 640 -17.53 0.75 -35.69
C ALA A 640 -17.38 -0.31 -34.59
N THR A 641 -18.08 -0.15 -33.47
CA THR A 641 -18.16 -1.18 -32.42
C THR A 641 -19.39 -2.08 -32.63
N PRO A 642 -19.45 -3.25 -31.98
CA PRO A 642 -20.71 -3.94 -31.75
C PRO A 642 -21.75 -3.05 -31.03
N PHE A 643 -23.01 -3.46 -31.08
CA PHE A 643 -24.11 -2.72 -30.46
C PHE A 643 -24.21 -3.03 -28.97
N GLN A 644 -23.87 -2.08 -28.12
CA GLN A 644 -24.10 -2.20 -26.67
C GLN A 644 -25.55 -1.83 -26.36
N GLY A 645 -26.42 -2.83 -26.30
CA GLY A 645 -27.86 -2.63 -26.23
C GLY A 645 -28.37 -1.96 -27.51
N LYS A 646 -28.91 -0.73 -27.42
CA LYS A 646 -29.59 -0.07 -28.56
C LYS A 646 -28.68 0.83 -29.40
N LEU A 647 -27.44 1.03 -28.97
CA LEU A 647 -26.50 1.99 -29.56
C LEU A 647 -25.18 1.32 -29.91
N ALA A 648 -24.53 1.80 -30.97
CA ALA A 648 -23.17 1.45 -31.30
C ALA A 648 -22.32 2.71 -31.48
N VAL A 649 -21.05 2.62 -31.08
CA VAL A 649 -20.09 3.72 -31.24
C VAL A 649 -19.46 3.61 -32.63
N VAL A 650 -19.50 4.72 -33.36
CA VAL A 650 -18.93 4.84 -34.71
C VAL A 650 -17.92 5.98 -34.75
N MET A 651 -16.95 5.90 -35.66
CA MET A 651 -15.93 6.93 -35.83
C MET A 651 -15.75 7.30 -37.30
N GLN A 652 -15.69 8.60 -37.57
CA GLN A 652 -15.33 9.17 -38.88
C GLN A 652 -14.49 10.42 -38.66
N ASN A 653 -13.45 10.62 -39.46
CA ASN A 653 -12.58 11.80 -39.38
C ASN A 653 -12.00 12.03 -37.97
N ASN A 654 -11.61 10.94 -37.28
CA ASN A 654 -11.14 10.97 -35.88
C ASN A 654 -12.13 11.54 -34.85
N LEU A 655 -13.42 11.55 -35.16
CA LEU A 655 -14.49 11.92 -34.22
C LEU A 655 -15.45 10.74 -34.04
N TYR A 656 -15.90 10.57 -32.81
CA TYR A 656 -16.78 9.51 -32.35
C TYR A 656 -18.20 10.04 -32.19
N GLY A 657 -19.17 9.22 -32.59
CA GLY A 657 -20.58 9.43 -32.35
C GLY A 657 -21.26 8.10 -32.07
N MET A 658 -22.59 8.11 -32.00
CA MET A 658 -23.39 6.90 -31.77
C MET A 658 -24.54 6.82 -32.75
N VAL A 659 -24.78 5.61 -33.25
CA VAL A 659 -25.92 5.29 -34.11
C VAL A 659 -26.87 4.33 -33.40
N ASN A 660 -28.16 4.44 -33.70
CA ASN A 660 -29.14 3.45 -33.29
C ASN A 660 -29.24 2.30 -34.31
N ARG A 661 -30.08 1.31 -33.98
CA ARG A 661 -30.35 0.14 -34.83
C ARG A 661 -31.01 0.43 -36.17
N LYS A 662 -31.50 1.66 -36.40
CA LYS A 662 -32.02 2.12 -37.70
C LYS A 662 -30.94 2.81 -38.53
N GLY A 663 -29.70 2.82 -38.06
CA GLY A 663 -28.60 3.53 -38.67
C GLY A 663 -28.65 5.05 -38.50
N GLN A 664 -29.56 5.55 -37.67
CA GLN A 664 -29.70 6.99 -37.44
C GLN A 664 -28.68 7.42 -36.38
N THR A 665 -27.98 8.52 -36.66
CA THR A 665 -27.11 9.18 -35.68
C THR A 665 -27.94 9.69 -34.51
N VAL A 666 -27.67 9.17 -33.31
CA VAL A 666 -28.28 9.63 -32.05
C VAL A 666 -27.36 10.60 -31.33
N ILE A 667 -26.06 10.32 -31.34
CA ILE A 667 -25.02 11.24 -30.87
C ILE A 667 -24.16 11.60 -32.09
N PRO A 668 -24.03 12.89 -32.46
CA PRO A 668 -23.24 13.31 -33.61
C PRO A 668 -21.76 12.98 -33.43
N LEU A 669 -21.04 12.88 -34.55
CA LEU A 669 -19.61 12.59 -34.58
C LEU A 669 -18.79 13.84 -34.24
N ASP A 670 -18.91 14.29 -32.99
CA ASP A 670 -18.32 15.54 -32.49
C ASP A 670 -17.36 15.31 -31.31
N PHE A 671 -17.15 14.05 -30.89
CA PHE A 671 -16.42 13.70 -29.68
C PHE A 671 -15.09 13.04 -29.99
N ARG A 672 -14.08 13.25 -29.14
CA ARG A 672 -12.79 12.58 -29.24
C ARG A 672 -12.80 11.16 -28.71
N ARG A 673 -13.74 10.87 -27.81
CA ARG A 673 -13.91 9.55 -27.21
C ARG A 673 -15.31 9.38 -26.65
N ILE A 674 -15.82 8.16 -26.72
CA ILE A 674 -17.01 7.71 -26.01
C ILE A 674 -16.64 6.44 -25.22
N ALA A 675 -17.06 6.35 -23.97
CA ALA A 675 -16.76 5.21 -23.09
C ALA A 675 -17.96 4.84 -22.22
N PRO A 676 -18.10 3.58 -21.80
CA PRO A 676 -19.18 3.16 -20.92
C PRO A 676 -19.09 3.82 -19.53
N ALA A 677 -20.25 3.92 -18.88
CA ALA A 677 -20.46 4.41 -17.52
C ALA A 677 -21.46 3.50 -16.77
N GLU A 678 -21.79 3.85 -15.52
CA GLU A 678 -22.74 3.09 -14.71
C GLU A 678 -24.13 3.03 -15.36
N MET A 679 -24.86 1.93 -15.10
CA MET A 679 -26.25 1.74 -15.57
C MET A 679 -26.44 1.92 -17.09
N ASN A 680 -25.53 1.35 -17.90
CA ASN A 680 -25.57 1.40 -19.38
C ASN A 680 -25.51 2.83 -19.96
N ARG A 681 -25.01 3.81 -19.20
CA ARG A 681 -24.76 5.17 -19.69
C ARG A 681 -23.40 5.27 -20.39
N PHE A 682 -23.14 6.42 -21.01
CA PHE A 682 -21.88 6.69 -21.69
C PHE A 682 -21.28 8.03 -21.27
N LYS A 683 -19.97 8.05 -21.05
CA LYS A 683 -19.17 9.28 -20.94
C LYS A 683 -18.72 9.70 -22.34
N VAL A 684 -18.92 10.97 -22.66
CA VAL A 684 -18.49 11.57 -23.92
C VAL A 684 -17.42 12.62 -23.65
N TYR A 685 -16.36 12.63 -24.45
CA TYR A 685 -15.20 13.51 -24.24
C TYR A 685 -15.04 14.44 -25.44
N GLN A 686 -14.99 15.75 -25.17
CA GLN A 686 -14.77 16.78 -26.17
C GLN A 686 -13.51 17.57 -25.80
N GLU A 687 -12.64 17.79 -26.78
CA GLU A 687 -11.49 18.69 -26.62
C GLU A 687 -11.93 20.13 -26.88
N ARG A 688 -11.46 21.06 -26.06
CA ARG A 688 -11.59 22.50 -26.29
C ARG A 688 -10.29 23.20 -25.95
N GLU A 689 -9.99 24.25 -26.69
CA GLU A 689 -8.92 25.18 -26.35
C GLU A 689 -9.43 26.16 -25.28
N VAL A 690 -8.78 26.17 -24.12
CA VAL A 690 -9.05 27.10 -23.03
C VAL A 690 -7.72 27.75 -22.66
N GLN A 691 -7.63 29.07 -22.87
CA GLN A 691 -6.41 29.85 -22.56
C GLN A 691 -5.14 29.32 -23.26
N GLY A 692 -5.25 28.77 -24.47
CA GLY A 692 -4.12 28.24 -25.23
C GLY A 692 -3.74 26.79 -24.90
N GLU A 693 -4.45 26.15 -23.95
CA GLU A 693 -4.28 24.74 -23.61
C GLU A 693 -5.46 23.91 -24.11
N ILE A 694 -5.19 22.73 -24.66
CA ILE A 694 -6.23 21.77 -25.05
C ILE A 694 -6.65 21.00 -23.81
N VAL A 695 -7.89 21.23 -23.37
CA VAL A 695 -8.50 20.51 -22.24
C VAL A 695 -9.53 19.50 -22.75
N SER A 696 -9.57 18.33 -22.12
CA SER A 696 -10.58 17.29 -22.40
C SER A 696 -11.71 17.42 -21.40
N GLN A 697 -12.89 17.78 -21.90
CA GLN A 697 -14.09 17.95 -21.10
C GLN A 697 -15.03 16.76 -21.25
N VAL A 698 -15.64 16.34 -20.15
CA VAL A 698 -16.50 15.17 -20.07
C VAL A 698 -17.97 15.54 -19.88
N GLY A 699 -18.83 14.85 -20.60
CA GLY A 699 -20.28 14.83 -20.45
C GLY A 699 -20.82 13.42 -20.17
N LEU A 700 -22.12 13.33 -19.93
CA LEU A 700 -22.84 12.09 -19.66
C LEU A 700 -24.03 11.94 -20.61
N VAL A 701 -24.22 10.75 -21.14
CA VAL A 701 -25.27 10.37 -22.10
C VAL A 701 -26.01 9.16 -21.55
N SER A 702 -27.34 9.12 -21.70
CA SER A 702 -28.16 7.97 -21.29
C SER A 702 -27.95 6.76 -22.20
N ASP A 703 -28.43 5.61 -21.76
CA ASP A 703 -28.56 4.38 -22.55
C ASP A 703 -29.40 4.55 -23.84
N SER A 704 -30.32 5.52 -23.84
CA SER A 704 -31.12 5.91 -25.01
C SER A 704 -30.41 6.90 -25.95
N GLY A 705 -29.22 7.38 -25.59
CA GLY A 705 -28.47 8.39 -26.35
C GLY A 705 -28.96 9.82 -26.14
N LYS A 706 -29.69 10.10 -25.05
CA LYS A 706 -30.05 11.46 -24.66
C LYS A 706 -28.87 12.10 -23.94
N MET A 707 -28.46 13.30 -24.36
CA MET A 707 -27.48 14.09 -23.61
C MET A 707 -28.05 14.46 -22.25
N LEU A 708 -27.42 13.96 -21.18
CA LEU A 708 -27.82 14.20 -19.81
C LEU A 708 -27.02 15.37 -19.20
N ILE A 709 -25.71 15.35 -19.41
CA ILE A 709 -24.78 16.40 -18.98
C ILE A 709 -23.89 16.73 -20.18
N TYR A 710 -23.94 17.97 -20.67
CA TYR A 710 -23.07 18.41 -21.76
C TYR A 710 -21.61 18.51 -21.31
N PRO A 711 -20.63 18.20 -22.18
CA PRO A 711 -19.21 18.35 -21.87
C PRO A 711 -18.86 19.80 -21.52
N LYS A 712 -18.53 20.02 -20.25
CA LYS A 712 -18.03 21.31 -19.72
C LYS A 712 -17.26 21.16 -18.41
N TYR A 713 -17.03 19.92 -17.99
CA TYR A 713 -16.38 19.54 -16.74
C TYR A 713 -15.10 18.81 -17.06
N ASP A 714 -14.08 18.99 -16.24
CA ASP A 714 -12.78 18.35 -16.46
C ASP A 714 -12.82 16.89 -15.96
N ALA A 715 -13.64 16.62 -14.94
CA ALA A 715 -13.92 15.27 -14.47
C ALA A 715 -15.39 15.07 -14.08
N LEU A 716 -15.85 13.82 -14.20
CA LEU A 716 -17.22 13.41 -13.88
C LEU A 716 -17.21 11.98 -13.33
N LYS A 717 -17.71 11.82 -12.10
CA LYS A 717 -17.94 10.54 -11.43
C LYS A 717 -19.44 10.31 -11.24
N ASP A 718 -19.97 9.41 -12.06
CA ASP A 718 -21.33 8.89 -11.92
C ASP A 718 -21.38 7.95 -10.73
N LEU A 719 -22.30 8.20 -9.79
CA LEU A 719 -22.42 7.43 -8.55
C LEU A 719 -23.44 6.29 -8.65
N GLY A 720 -24.19 6.18 -9.75
CA GLY A 720 -25.25 5.18 -9.91
C GLY A 720 -26.51 5.45 -9.08
N ASN A 721 -26.48 6.32 -8.06
CA ASN A 721 -27.64 6.67 -7.22
C ASN A 721 -28.47 7.85 -7.77
N GLY A 722 -28.31 8.22 -9.04
CA GLY A 722 -28.97 9.38 -9.63
C GLY A 722 -28.23 10.71 -9.44
N TYR A 723 -27.06 10.69 -8.79
CA TYR A 723 -26.18 11.85 -8.61
C TYR A 723 -24.81 11.65 -9.25
N VAL A 724 -24.14 12.76 -9.50
CA VAL A 724 -22.87 12.82 -10.21
C VAL A 724 -21.98 13.87 -9.55
N ILE A 725 -20.77 13.48 -9.14
CA ILE A 725 -19.75 14.42 -8.69
C ILE A 725 -19.02 14.94 -9.92
N VAL A 726 -18.93 16.26 -10.04
CA VAL A 726 -18.28 16.93 -11.18
C VAL A 726 -17.14 17.82 -10.68
N GLN A 727 -16.12 17.98 -11.52
CA GLN A 727 -14.99 18.89 -11.28
C GLN A 727 -14.87 19.88 -12.44
N ARG A 728 -14.56 21.14 -12.11
CA ARG A 728 -14.16 22.16 -13.07
C ARG A 728 -13.11 23.09 -12.46
N GLY A 729 -11.93 23.14 -13.06
CA GLY A 729 -10.74 23.68 -12.42
C GLY A 729 -10.46 22.94 -11.11
N GLU A 730 -10.19 23.71 -10.06
CA GLU A 730 -9.96 23.19 -8.70
C GLU A 730 -11.27 22.87 -7.95
N ASN A 731 -12.43 23.23 -8.50
CA ASN A 731 -13.70 23.15 -7.78
C ASN A 731 -14.49 21.88 -8.11
N TYR A 732 -15.09 21.31 -7.06
CA TYR A 732 -16.01 20.18 -7.08
C TYR A 732 -17.43 20.61 -6.71
N GLY A 733 -18.40 19.90 -7.28
CA GLY A 733 -19.83 20.07 -7.03
C GLY A 733 -20.59 18.76 -7.29
N VAL A 734 -21.87 18.75 -6.94
CA VAL A 734 -22.75 17.60 -7.19
C VAL A 734 -23.92 18.03 -8.06
N LEU A 735 -24.23 17.21 -9.06
CA LEU A 735 -25.38 17.36 -9.91
C LEU A 735 -26.28 16.12 -9.78
N THR A 736 -27.56 16.27 -10.10
CA THR A 736 -28.37 15.12 -10.52
C THR A 736 -27.86 14.59 -11.86
N THR A 737 -28.18 13.35 -12.21
CA THR A 737 -27.92 12.79 -13.55
C THR A 737 -28.62 13.56 -14.66
N SER A 738 -29.65 14.37 -14.37
CA SER A 738 -30.27 15.29 -15.33
C SER A 738 -29.53 16.64 -15.50
N GLY A 739 -28.42 16.82 -14.79
CA GLY A 739 -27.57 18.03 -14.85
C GLY A 739 -28.03 19.18 -13.95
N ARG A 740 -28.99 18.98 -13.04
CA ARG A 740 -29.38 19.99 -12.05
C ARG A 740 -28.33 20.07 -10.95
N SER A 741 -27.80 21.27 -10.68
CA SER A 741 -26.89 21.47 -9.55
C SER A 741 -27.61 21.24 -8.23
N THR A 742 -27.01 20.43 -7.36
CA THR A 742 -27.45 20.27 -5.95
C THR A 742 -26.42 20.92 -5.03
N ILE A 743 -25.21 20.35 -4.93
CA ILE A 743 -24.11 20.96 -4.19
C ILE A 743 -23.32 21.89 -5.13
N PRO A 744 -23.15 23.19 -4.81
CA PRO A 744 -22.49 24.15 -5.68
C PRO A 744 -21.05 23.77 -6.03
N LEU A 745 -20.62 24.12 -7.25
CA LEU A 745 -19.27 23.91 -7.77
C LEU A 745 -18.28 24.94 -7.19
N LYS A 746 -17.95 24.81 -5.90
CA LYS A 746 -17.09 25.76 -5.17
C LYS A 746 -16.18 25.10 -4.13
N HIS A 747 -16.26 23.78 -3.96
CA HIS A 747 -15.56 23.06 -2.90
C HIS A 747 -14.27 22.47 -3.45
N ASP A 748 -13.19 22.45 -2.67
CA ASP A 748 -11.90 21.91 -3.12
C ASP A 748 -11.97 20.41 -3.38
N ARG A 749 -12.91 19.71 -2.72
CA ARG A 749 -13.18 18.29 -2.94
C ARG A 749 -14.56 17.89 -2.44
N ILE A 750 -15.17 16.88 -3.06
CA ILE A 750 -16.37 16.22 -2.53
C ILE A 750 -16.15 14.71 -2.47
N VAL A 751 -16.51 14.10 -1.34
CA VAL A 751 -16.53 12.65 -1.12
C VAL A 751 -17.96 12.23 -0.78
N TYR A 752 -18.51 11.28 -1.53
CA TYR A 752 -19.78 10.66 -1.19
C TYR A 752 -19.55 9.56 -0.14
N ASP A 753 -20.19 9.72 1.01
CA ASP A 753 -20.20 8.74 2.10
C ASP A 753 -21.35 7.75 1.89
N THR A 754 -20.99 6.58 1.37
CA THR A 754 -21.94 5.49 1.10
C THR A 754 -22.52 4.84 2.35
N TYR A 755 -21.95 5.07 3.53
CA TYR A 755 -22.45 4.48 4.78
C TYR A 755 -23.62 5.28 5.34
N ASN A 756 -23.56 6.60 5.21
CA ASN A 756 -24.51 7.52 5.82
C ASN A 756 -25.36 8.28 4.78
N ASP A 757 -25.15 8.02 3.48
CA ASP A 757 -25.84 8.67 2.35
C ASP A 757 -25.73 10.21 2.37
N VAL A 758 -24.51 10.70 2.62
CA VAL A 758 -24.19 12.13 2.68
C VAL A 758 -22.97 12.48 1.84
N TYR A 759 -22.76 13.78 1.62
CA TYR A 759 -21.64 14.32 0.86
C TYR A 759 -20.75 15.15 1.79
N LEU A 760 -19.49 14.74 1.88
CA LEU A 760 -18.46 15.46 2.62
C LEU A 760 -17.76 16.42 1.65
N ALA A 761 -18.08 17.71 1.77
CA ALA A 761 -17.52 18.78 0.96
C ALA A 761 -16.40 19.50 1.72
N LEU A 762 -15.20 19.44 1.17
CA LEU A 762 -13.99 20.02 1.73
C LEU A 762 -13.84 21.50 1.32
N GLU A 763 -13.45 22.32 2.29
CA GLU A 763 -12.96 23.68 2.08
C GLU A 763 -11.57 23.81 2.75
N GLU A 764 -10.54 24.06 1.93
CA GLU A 764 -9.16 24.25 2.38
C GLU A 764 -8.93 25.72 2.74
N PRO A 765 -8.36 26.01 3.94
CA PRO A 765 -8.15 27.37 4.37
C PRO A 765 -6.91 27.96 3.71
N THR A 766 -6.84 29.28 3.68
CA THR A 766 -5.64 30.03 3.30
C THR A 766 -4.82 30.43 4.52
N TRP A 767 -3.54 30.74 4.31
CA TRP A 767 -2.68 31.30 5.36
C TRP A 767 -3.19 32.67 5.80
N GLN A 768 -3.21 32.89 7.10
CA GLN A 768 -3.59 34.16 7.74
C GLN A 768 -2.37 34.74 8.46
N THR A 769 -2.13 36.04 8.30
CA THR A 769 -1.08 36.74 9.04
C THR A 769 -1.63 37.22 10.39
N LEU A 770 -0.92 36.88 11.46
CA LEU A 770 -1.21 37.31 12.83
C LEU A 770 -0.11 38.26 13.30
N GLU A 771 -0.51 39.47 13.65
CA GLU A 771 0.33 40.48 14.30
C GLU A 771 0.25 40.29 15.82
N LEU A 772 1.32 39.77 16.41
CA LEU A 772 1.43 39.52 17.83
C LEU A 772 1.86 40.81 18.52
N THR A 773 0.88 41.59 19.00
CA THR A 773 1.19 42.72 19.87
C THR A 773 1.83 42.18 21.15
N SER A 774 3.02 42.69 21.49
CA SER A 774 3.64 42.45 22.79
C SER A 774 2.69 42.95 23.88
N GLY A 775 1.93 42.04 24.47
CA GLY A 775 1.23 42.25 25.74
C GLY A 775 2.18 42.39 26.93
N VAL A 776 3.42 42.84 26.69
CA VAL A 776 4.37 43.20 27.74
C VAL A 776 4.15 44.69 27.98
N GLY A 777 3.24 44.97 28.92
CA GLY A 777 3.09 46.29 29.51
C GLY A 777 4.43 46.84 29.99
N LYS A 778 4.52 48.17 29.93
CA LYS A 778 5.59 49.03 30.44
C LYS A 778 6.20 48.59 31.77
#